data_AF-A0AB73BX50-F1
#
_entry.id   AF-A0AB73BX50-F1
#
_cell.length_a   1.000
_cell.length_b   1.000
_cell.length_c   1.000
_cell.angle_alpha   90.00
_cell.angle_beta   90.00
_cell.angle_gamma   90.00
#
_symmetry.space_group_name_H-M   'P 1'
#
loop_
_entity.id
_entity.type
_entity.pdbx_description
1 polymer ?
#
loop_
_entity_poly.entity_id
_entity_poly.type
_entity_poly.pdbx_seq_one_letter_code
_entity_poly.pdbx_strand_id
1 'polypeptide(L)'
;MNYRALNKNQKDRMNAISNTAYVMEWENPEFMDYLMGELPKIRRYKEDKEAEHEISSLEKVLATYDAFFSEKSAFLEEIAKKISDIQNLKGSWYGLSLYEIETYMSLHSFCLISGEGGIGKSYFIKCFEEQLEQNNIEHLCVYGKFEKNINNINVEEIIKASDEGFVFIFDAINEMSEEGQNNLIDILTEFKEYPRIRIIISYRTNSMDNVILKKYQKISEYEYKFPGVSFESALDEILKLPVPDVYLYEDILYSNNALLLSMLCNVLSSEKIVDEIENGVASITYILEHYIKTTINRAFKNNLTCKGVDIWKDTKRVAQWMYRNVEKRIDEKNLLSLIKTGNNFLSSMMQMGFMDGYDYEGVKYYYFAIDSLTDFLIARSLFEDISGKKYQQQVSIIKSKADTLYSLEEALIIAIFDNLTPDYKQIKNLLKDTDLIERLDFRTLVKVHFKSNDINIFKNNFKPLNHSELLMIMGGFTDKPFNCTNYLFDYYCEKRERIIELSNTLAGHHFQNEVKNRLKNILYFTTLNDRVDRRDEEAYYFALLCCAAPNKDVRCLAMKLLYEVVSKNDGYVEKLISKYDTILDLYIQEAIIYVLSQIKKVREKIVYFYNEIIIKQENLTAKSIRRIAQFLGSPYSFIMWNRKDLYKFKHNAEVSDYLNDILFYVDLMNKDFLPFRYWGKDHIDMHTKFLVNDKNEINTINNYLYNKYDCVCGGKCSGWMAFKNRIMLEIEPMAEIKTVDMNSFLESFEKVFRCVFKYYDISADRKPMNIREEDFHHSVYMKGVDIATGLYYGSLMCNYYTNQFATYNNIQNSIGYEVYDPLKYGEDVIITAPIPTYQDFIERLGDYVINSLEMPVQRDVCWVRNIELTRRNVLHLLETVELKKQKWVMLAGRVSLHEEDKYETRWKDTYDLWCCSSENETIYDDGSARYLTIELEEYIGNLNSYPDNESKPWLCKNVKNINNQSEVFEGTSLVLPPSNIIRFFNLKLNISDLSWETQDKEKVIICNNNKNSYYRDPIGGTVFIRKDYFDKFLEENMVKYFAFTERFIPDTGYADETSLHFEIVNGKIEKEIKNNGGYGGWNNGNNPLCSECPHTTLVDDVVDNPSISNIEWLENLLKDY
;
A
#
# COMPACT_ATOMS: atom_id res chain seq x y z
N MET A 1 41.46 14.52 16.99
CA MET A 1 41.40 15.65 16.02
C MET A 1 40.24 16.53 16.43
N ASN A 2 40.20 17.83 16.07
CA ASN A 2 38.96 18.61 16.19
C ASN A 2 37.86 17.97 15.34
N TYR A 3 36.62 17.96 15.81
CA TYR A 3 35.54 17.19 15.19
C TYR A 3 35.22 17.64 13.75
N ARG A 4 35.34 18.93 13.42
CA ARG A 4 35.12 19.45 12.04
C ARG A 4 36.19 18.92 11.07
N ALA A 5 37.44 18.83 11.53
CA ALA A 5 38.52 18.25 10.73
C ALA A 5 38.32 16.74 10.54
N LEU A 6 37.79 16.06 11.56
CA LEU A 6 37.45 14.64 11.48
C LEU A 6 36.30 14.40 10.50
N ASN A 7 35.18 15.14 10.58
CA ASN A 7 34.07 15.04 9.62
C ASN A 7 34.55 15.20 8.18
N LYS A 8 35.34 16.25 7.90
CA LYS A 8 35.86 16.46 6.55
C LYS A 8 36.63 15.26 6.02
N ASN A 9 37.51 14.68 6.85
CA ASN A 9 38.27 13.48 6.48
C ASN A 9 37.35 12.28 6.23
N GLN A 10 36.42 12.03 7.14
CA GLN A 10 35.43 10.95 7.04
C GLN A 10 34.58 11.06 5.76
N LYS A 11 34.05 12.25 5.49
CA LYS A 11 33.23 12.57 4.33
C LYS A 11 34.00 12.43 3.01
N ASP A 12 35.23 12.94 2.93
CA ASP A 12 36.07 12.79 1.73
C ASP A 12 36.31 11.31 1.40
N ARG A 13 36.55 10.48 2.42
CA ARG A 13 36.69 9.03 2.27
C ARG A 13 35.38 8.36 1.86
N MET A 14 34.24 8.78 2.41
CA MET A 14 32.93 8.24 2.05
C MET A 14 32.51 8.62 0.62
N ASN A 15 32.80 9.85 0.19
CA ASN A 15 32.55 10.34 -1.17
C ASN A 15 33.32 9.55 -2.24
N ALA A 16 34.54 9.10 -1.93
CA ALA A 16 35.34 8.30 -2.85
C ALA A 16 34.71 6.93 -3.17
N ILE A 17 33.79 6.43 -2.35
CA ILE A 17 33.20 5.08 -2.47
C ILE A 17 31.69 5.08 -2.71
N SER A 18 31.02 6.23 -2.79
CA SER A 18 29.55 6.36 -2.84
C SER A 18 28.99 6.64 -4.24
N ASN A 19 29.66 6.20 -5.29
CA ASN A 19 29.22 6.43 -6.67
C ASN A 19 28.27 5.30 -7.13
N THR A 20 26.97 5.58 -7.25
CA THR A 20 25.97 4.62 -7.72
C THR A 20 25.59 4.89 -9.18
N ALA A 21 25.52 3.82 -9.99
CA ALA A 21 25.08 3.91 -11.38
C ALA A 21 23.55 4.00 -11.53
N TYR A 22 22.81 3.65 -10.48
CA TYR A 22 21.35 3.65 -10.40
C TYR A 22 20.92 4.52 -9.23
N VAL A 23 19.81 5.23 -9.40
CA VAL A 23 19.19 6.07 -8.38
C VAL A 23 17.90 5.39 -7.96
N MET A 24 17.76 5.08 -6.68
CA MET A 24 16.58 4.43 -6.10
C MET A 24 16.13 5.23 -4.88
N GLU A 25 14.82 5.37 -4.72
CA GLU A 25 14.21 6.08 -3.58
C GLU A 25 14.16 5.19 -2.32
N TRP A 26 14.11 5.78 -1.13
CA TRP A 26 13.96 5.04 0.13
C TRP A 26 12.51 4.62 0.36
N GLU A 27 12.27 3.47 0.97
CA GLU A 27 10.90 2.99 1.28
C GLU A 27 10.14 3.95 2.21
N ASN A 28 10.85 4.59 3.15
CA ASN A 28 10.28 5.59 4.06
C ASN A 28 11.08 6.90 3.97
N PRO A 29 10.71 7.82 3.07
CA PRO A 29 11.42 9.09 2.90
C PRO A 29 11.24 10.04 4.09
N GLU A 30 10.08 10.01 4.76
CA GLU A 30 9.77 10.87 5.92
C GLU A 30 10.68 10.60 7.14
N PHE A 31 11.30 9.41 7.20
CA PHE A 31 12.23 9.08 8.28
C PHE A 31 13.40 10.07 8.39
N MET A 32 13.82 10.68 7.27
CA MET A 32 14.84 11.72 7.27
C MET A 32 14.39 12.96 8.05
N ASP A 33 13.16 13.41 7.84
CA ASP A 33 12.59 14.59 8.48
C ASP A 33 12.47 14.38 10.00
N TYR A 34 12.02 13.20 10.43
CA TYR A 34 11.99 12.82 11.85
C TYR A 34 13.41 12.76 12.44
N LEU A 35 14.40 12.23 11.72
CA LEU A 35 15.80 12.27 12.17
C LEU A 35 16.36 13.68 12.26
N MET A 36 15.89 14.62 11.46
CA MET A 36 16.27 16.03 11.57
C MET A 36 15.68 16.70 12.82
N GLY A 37 14.61 16.15 13.39
CA GLY A 37 13.98 16.63 14.62
C GLY A 37 12.53 17.06 14.44
N GLU A 38 11.91 16.78 13.29
CA GLU A 38 10.50 17.04 13.08
C GLU A 38 9.60 16.08 13.87
N LEU A 39 8.39 16.54 14.20
CA LEU A 39 7.36 15.73 14.85
C LEU A 39 6.24 15.40 13.85
N PRO A 40 5.49 14.31 14.05
CA PRO A 40 4.35 13.95 13.23
C PRO A 40 3.31 15.08 13.22
N LYS A 41 2.72 15.30 12.04
CA LYS A 41 1.70 16.32 11.83
C LYS A 41 0.36 15.86 12.39
N ILE A 42 -0.45 16.82 12.85
CA ILE A 42 -1.81 16.53 13.31
C ILE A 42 -2.66 16.08 12.12
N ARG A 43 -3.34 14.95 12.28
CA ARG A 43 -4.35 14.47 11.33
C ARG A 43 -5.66 15.22 11.61
N ARG A 44 -6.07 16.05 10.66
CA ARG A 44 -7.31 16.82 10.73
C ARG A 44 -8.46 16.07 10.05
N TYR A 45 -9.60 16.01 10.71
CA TYR A 45 -10.82 15.39 10.19
C TYR A 45 -11.86 16.46 9.86
N LYS A 46 -12.76 16.18 8.90
CA LYS A 46 -13.83 17.12 8.49
C LYS A 46 -14.74 17.54 9.66
N GLU A 47 -14.83 16.71 10.69
CA GLU A 47 -15.65 16.88 11.89
C GLU A 47 -14.93 17.65 13.01
N ASP A 48 -13.72 18.14 12.79
CA ASP A 48 -12.92 18.80 13.83
C ASP A 48 -13.28 20.29 14.02
N LYS A 49 -14.26 20.81 13.27
CA LYS A 49 -14.67 22.22 13.32
C LYS A 49 -14.98 22.74 14.73
N GLU A 50 -15.53 21.89 15.60
CA GLU A 50 -15.88 22.25 16.98
C GLU A 50 -14.66 22.41 17.89
N ALA A 51 -13.55 21.73 17.58
CA ALA A 51 -12.29 21.78 18.33
C ALA A 51 -11.17 22.50 17.58
N GLU A 52 -11.47 23.15 16.44
CA GLU A 52 -10.52 23.79 15.53
C GLU A 52 -9.56 24.77 16.24
N HIS A 53 -10.08 25.54 17.20
CA HIS A 53 -9.28 26.46 17.99
C HIS A 53 -8.25 25.73 18.89
N GLU A 54 -8.66 24.67 19.58
CA GLU A 54 -7.76 23.89 20.42
C GLU A 54 -6.78 23.06 19.60
N ILE A 55 -7.20 22.54 18.45
CA ILE A 55 -6.31 21.86 17.49
C ILE A 55 -5.26 22.84 16.96
N SER A 56 -5.66 24.04 16.54
CA SER A 56 -4.72 25.09 16.13
C SER A 56 -3.80 25.53 17.27
N SER A 57 -4.30 25.53 18.52
CA SER A 57 -3.46 25.76 19.69
C SER A 57 -2.44 24.64 19.89
N LEU A 58 -2.84 23.38 19.71
CA LEU A 58 -1.96 22.22 19.81
C LEU A 58 -0.88 22.25 18.71
N GLU A 59 -1.23 22.61 17.48
CA GLU A 59 -0.26 22.79 16.38
C GLU A 59 0.77 23.88 16.68
N LYS A 60 0.33 24.99 17.30
CA LYS A 60 1.25 26.04 17.75
C LYS A 60 2.23 25.54 18.81
N VAL A 61 1.76 24.72 19.76
CA VAL A 61 2.64 24.09 20.75
C VAL A 61 3.59 23.11 20.06
N LEU A 62 3.12 22.27 19.15
CA LEU A 62 4.00 21.36 18.39
C LEU A 62 5.09 22.12 17.62
N ALA A 63 4.75 23.27 17.05
CA ALA A 63 5.69 24.12 16.32
C ALA A 63 6.74 24.79 17.22
N THR A 64 6.59 24.81 18.55
CA THR A 64 7.63 25.29 19.48
C THR A 64 8.63 24.21 19.85
N TYR A 65 8.39 22.95 19.47
CA TYR A 65 9.32 21.87 19.74
C TYR A 65 10.63 22.09 19.01
N ASP A 66 11.72 21.94 19.76
CA ASP A 66 13.08 21.91 19.29
C ASP A 66 13.76 20.67 19.86
N ALA A 67 14.33 19.84 18.97
CA ALA A 67 14.92 18.57 19.35
C ALA A 67 16.12 18.69 20.31
N PHE A 68 16.74 19.87 20.41
CA PHE A 68 17.88 20.15 21.29
C PHE A 68 17.47 20.94 22.54
N PHE A 69 16.60 21.94 22.39
CA PHE A 69 16.35 22.94 23.44
C PHE A 69 15.07 22.70 24.24
N SER A 70 14.12 21.91 23.74
CA SER A 70 12.87 21.66 24.47
C SER A 70 13.09 20.75 25.68
N GLU A 71 12.51 21.14 26.82
CA GLU A 71 12.41 20.25 27.98
C GLU A 71 11.33 19.19 27.72
N LYS A 72 11.77 17.97 27.39
CA LYS A 72 10.91 16.90 26.86
C LYS A 72 9.72 16.56 27.78
N SER A 73 9.96 16.47 29.10
CA SER A 73 8.93 16.19 30.11
C SER A 73 7.85 17.27 30.13
N ALA A 74 8.24 18.54 30.26
CA ALA A 74 7.31 19.66 30.31
C ALA A 74 6.52 19.80 29.00
N PHE A 75 7.20 19.61 27.87
CA PHE A 75 6.56 19.63 26.55
C PHE A 75 5.50 18.53 26.41
N LEU A 76 5.82 17.29 26.81
CA LEU A 76 4.86 16.18 26.78
C LEU A 76 3.66 16.42 27.69
N GLU A 77 3.85 16.99 28.88
CA GLU A 77 2.77 17.36 29.78
C GLU A 77 1.85 18.43 29.16
N GLU A 78 2.41 19.43 28.48
CA GLU A 78 1.65 20.47 27.79
C GLU A 78 0.85 19.89 26.62
N ILE A 79 1.46 19.04 25.79
CA ILE A 79 0.79 18.33 24.69
C ILE A 79 -0.31 17.42 25.23
N ALA A 80 -0.05 16.62 26.28
CA ALA A 80 -1.03 15.73 26.89
C ALA A 80 -2.24 16.52 27.41
N LYS A 81 -2.01 17.68 28.03
CA LYS A 81 -3.07 18.58 28.47
C LYS A 81 -3.89 19.09 27.28
N LYS A 82 -3.25 19.54 26.22
CA LYS A 82 -3.94 20.04 25.02
C LYS A 82 -4.75 18.96 24.31
N ILE A 83 -4.21 17.75 24.21
CA ILE A 83 -4.94 16.58 23.71
C ILE A 83 -6.16 16.29 24.59
N SER A 84 -6.01 16.33 25.92
CA SER A 84 -7.12 16.15 26.86
C SER A 84 -8.18 17.24 26.71
N ASP A 85 -7.79 18.51 26.56
CA ASP A 85 -8.72 19.63 26.32
C ASP A 85 -9.54 19.40 25.04
N ILE A 86 -8.89 18.95 23.95
CA ILE A 86 -9.57 18.57 22.71
C ILE A 86 -10.49 17.36 22.94
N GLN A 87 -10.04 16.34 23.66
CA GLN A 87 -10.84 15.14 23.96
C GLN A 87 -12.03 15.44 24.89
N ASN A 88 -11.92 16.43 25.77
CA ASN A 88 -13.04 16.88 26.61
C ASN A 88 -14.13 17.57 25.77
N LEU A 89 -13.74 18.30 24.72
CA LEU A 89 -14.67 18.87 23.75
C LEU A 89 -15.21 17.79 22.79
N LYS A 90 -14.34 16.88 22.35
CA LYS A 90 -14.62 15.83 21.39
C LYS A 90 -14.00 14.52 21.85
N GLY A 91 -14.76 13.74 22.61
CA GLY A 91 -14.32 12.47 23.22
C GLY A 91 -13.85 11.39 22.24
N SER A 92 -14.07 11.58 20.94
CA SER A 92 -13.62 10.70 19.86
C SER A 92 -12.49 11.29 19.03
N TRP A 93 -11.77 12.32 19.50
CA TRP A 93 -10.66 12.89 18.76
C TRP A 93 -9.37 12.07 18.93
N TYR A 94 -8.80 11.66 17.79
CA TYR A 94 -7.57 10.86 17.67
C TYR A 94 -6.63 11.42 16.59
N GLY A 95 -6.62 12.75 16.42
CA GLY A 95 -5.79 13.41 15.40
C GLY A 95 -4.29 13.35 15.66
N LEU A 96 -3.88 13.10 16.91
CA LEU A 96 -2.48 12.92 17.30
C LEU A 96 -2.37 12.02 18.54
N SER A 97 -1.43 11.08 18.51
CA SER A 97 -1.16 10.19 19.64
C SER A 97 0.01 10.71 20.49
N LEU A 98 -0.19 10.84 21.80
CA LEU A 98 0.88 11.21 22.72
C LEU A 98 2.02 10.18 22.71
N TYR A 99 1.69 8.90 22.57
CA TYR A 99 2.68 7.82 22.47
C TYR A 99 3.54 7.96 21.21
N GLU A 100 2.95 8.41 20.10
CA GLU A 100 3.67 8.64 18.85
C GLU A 100 4.69 9.77 19.02
N ILE A 101 4.28 10.89 19.64
CA ILE A 101 5.19 12.00 19.98
C ILE A 101 6.32 11.54 20.91
N GLU A 102 5.99 10.79 21.97
CA GLU A 102 6.99 10.23 22.90
C GLU A 102 8.00 9.32 22.19
N THR A 103 7.53 8.53 21.22
CA THR A 103 8.38 7.65 20.40
C THR A 103 9.37 8.47 19.56
N TYR A 104 8.91 9.52 18.87
CA TYR A 104 9.80 10.40 18.09
C TYR A 104 10.75 11.23 18.95
N MET A 105 10.30 11.68 20.13
CA MET A 105 11.18 12.36 21.09
C MET A 105 12.27 11.44 21.63
N SER A 106 11.98 10.14 21.81
CA SER A 106 12.94 9.10 22.16
C SER A 106 13.95 8.86 21.03
N LEU A 107 13.47 8.83 19.77
CA LEU A 107 14.31 8.79 18.57
C LEU A 107 15.26 10.00 18.52
N HIS A 108 14.79 11.20 18.84
CA HIS A 108 15.61 12.40 18.85
C HIS A 108 16.71 12.36 19.91
N SER A 109 16.54 11.63 21.04
CA SER A 109 17.59 11.44 22.06
C SER A 109 18.67 10.48 21.56
N PHE A 110 18.30 9.22 21.34
CA PHE A 110 19.21 8.14 21.00
C PHE A 110 18.49 7.11 20.13
N CYS A 111 18.79 7.15 18.83
CA CYS A 111 18.34 6.19 17.83
C CYS A 111 19.41 5.15 17.49
N LEU A 112 19.07 3.87 17.59
CA LEU A 112 19.79 2.77 16.94
C LEU A 112 19.14 2.45 15.59
N ILE A 113 19.93 2.41 14.52
CA ILE A 113 19.48 2.03 13.18
C ILE A 113 20.05 0.65 12.85
N SER A 114 19.17 -0.36 12.80
CA SER A 114 19.53 -1.74 12.46
C SER A 114 19.12 -2.11 11.04
N GLY A 115 19.80 -3.06 10.42
CA GLY A 115 19.40 -3.59 9.11
C GLY A 115 20.47 -4.46 8.47
N GLU A 116 20.14 -5.16 7.39
CA GLU A 116 21.08 -6.06 6.72
C GLU A 116 22.30 -5.34 6.10
N GLY A 117 23.36 -6.08 5.81
CA GLY A 117 24.53 -5.54 5.09
C GLY A 117 24.17 -5.12 3.66
N GLY A 118 24.61 -3.94 3.23
CA GLY A 118 24.34 -3.43 1.87
C GLY A 118 22.97 -2.76 1.68
N ILE A 119 22.09 -2.77 2.69
CA ILE A 119 20.71 -2.24 2.60
C ILE A 119 20.61 -0.72 2.37
N GLY A 120 21.72 0.03 2.50
CA GLY A 120 21.77 1.47 2.22
C GLY A 120 21.99 2.39 3.43
N LYS A 121 22.09 1.86 4.65
CA LYS A 121 22.27 2.65 5.90
C LYS A 121 23.38 3.71 5.80
N SER A 122 24.59 3.33 5.42
CA SER A 122 25.72 4.27 5.35
C SER A 122 25.52 5.39 4.34
N TYR A 123 24.83 5.12 3.22
CA TYR A 123 24.49 6.15 2.24
C TYR A 123 23.40 7.09 2.77
N PHE A 124 22.42 6.55 3.49
CA PHE A 124 21.41 7.34 4.19
C PHE A 124 22.04 8.25 5.25
N ILE A 125 22.96 7.72 6.09
CA ILE A 125 23.70 8.52 7.08
C ILE A 125 24.53 9.62 6.42
N LYS A 126 25.16 9.35 5.28
CA LYS A 126 25.85 10.36 4.49
C LYS A 126 24.90 11.48 4.04
N CYS A 127 23.72 11.14 3.51
CA CYS A 127 22.73 12.14 3.10
C CYS A 127 22.24 12.96 4.30
N PHE A 128 22.07 12.32 5.45
CA PHE A 128 21.72 12.99 6.71
C PHE A 128 22.83 13.95 7.18
N GLU A 129 24.09 13.54 7.14
CA GLU A 129 25.26 14.41 7.41
C GLU A 129 25.25 15.65 6.50
N GLU A 130 24.96 15.47 5.20
CA GLU A 130 24.85 16.57 4.25
C GLU A 130 23.69 17.53 4.57
N GLN A 131 22.55 17.04 5.06
CA GLN A 131 21.45 17.88 5.51
C GLN A 131 21.77 18.65 6.80
N LEU A 132 22.46 18.02 7.76
CA LEU A 132 22.93 18.70 8.97
C LEU A 132 23.87 19.86 8.63
N GLU A 133 24.80 19.67 7.68
CA GLU A 133 25.66 20.75 7.18
C GLU A 133 24.86 21.88 6.53
N GLN A 134 23.90 21.54 5.65
CA GLN A 134 23.04 22.54 4.98
C GLN A 134 22.26 23.39 5.98
N ASN A 135 21.83 22.78 7.08
CA ASN A 135 21.09 23.44 8.16
C ASN A 135 22.00 24.06 9.24
N ASN A 136 23.33 24.03 9.06
CA ASN A 136 24.33 24.52 10.01
C ASN A 136 24.21 23.93 11.43
N ILE A 137 23.85 22.65 11.54
CA ILE A 137 23.80 21.93 12.82
C ILE A 137 25.17 21.33 13.13
N GLU A 138 25.71 21.61 14.32
CA GLU A 138 26.98 21.04 14.76
C GLU A 138 26.86 19.52 14.96
N HIS A 139 27.80 18.77 14.40
CA HIS A 139 27.74 17.31 14.43
C HIS A 139 29.14 16.68 14.32
N LEU A 140 29.24 15.42 14.72
CA LEU A 140 30.37 14.55 14.41
C LEU A 140 29.86 13.25 13.78
N CYS A 141 30.28 12.96 12.56
CA CYS A 141 29.97 11.72 11.88
C CYS A 141 31.22 10.85 11.74
N VAL A 142 31.18 9.66 12.36
CA VAL A 142 32.26 8.68 12.31
C VAL A 142 31.76 7.42 11.61
N TYR A 143 32.49 6.97 10.59
CA TYR A 143 32.20 5.71 9.91
C TYR A 143 33.12 4.61 10.47
N GLY A 144 32.55 3.57 11.09
CA GLY A 144 33.28 2.42 11.65
C GLY A 144 34.06 1.62 10.59
N LYS A 145 33.71 1.79 9.32
CA LYS A 145 34.51 1.33 8.18
C LYS A 145 35.93 1.90 8.20
N PHE A 146 36.06 3.16 8.59
CA PHE A 146 37.30 3.93 8.53
C PHE A 146 38.01 4.08 9.88
N GLU A 147 37.25 4.10 10.98
CA GLU A 147 37.77 4.23 12.35
C GLU A 147 37.49 2.95 13.15
N LYS A 148 38.56 2.28 13.60
CA LYS A 148 38.46 1.03 14.37
C LYS A 148 38.46 1.23 15.88
N ASN A 149 38.84 2.41 16.35
CA ASN A 149 38.87 2.81 17.75
C ASN A 149 38.40 4.27 17.89
N ILE A 150 38.30 4.73 19.13
CA ILE A 150 37.74 6.05 19.49
C ILE A 150 38.83 7.11 19.77
N ASN A 151 40.11 6.82 19.54
CA ASN A 151 41.22 7.69 19.96
C ASN A 151 41.20 9.08 19.28
N ASN A 152 40.53 9.19 18.14
CA ASN A 152 40.43 10.42 17.39
C ASN A 152 39.29 11.35 17.87
N ILE A 153 38.39 10.84 18.73
CA ILE A 153 37.23 11.54 19.26
C ILE A 153 37.63 12.33 20.50
N ASN A 154 37.32 13.63 20.52
CA ASN A 154 37.57 14.50 21.65
C ASN A 154 36.26 14.78 22.40
N VAL A 155 36.01 14.03 23.48
CA VAL A 155 34.76 14.07 24.26
C VAL A 155 34.52 15.46 24.86
N GLU A 156 35.53 16.09 25.47
CA GLU A 156 35.39 17.42 26.08
C GLU A 156 35.00 18.51 25.06
N GLU A 157 35.46 18.37 23.82
CA GLU A 157 35.17 19.32 22.75
C GLU A 157 33.72 19.20 22.27
N ILE A 158 33.22 17.96 22.15
CA ILE A 158 31.83 17.67 21.80
C ILE A 158 30.89 18.19 22.89
N ILE A 159 31.22 17.94 24.16
CA ILE A 159 30.43 18.45 25.31
C ILE A 159 30.35 19.98 25.26
N LYS A 160 31.47 20.68 25.00
CA LYS A 160 31.46 22.15 24.86
C LYS A 160 30.65 22.63 23.66
N ALA A 161 30.72 21.94 22.53
CA ALA A 161 29.93 22.28 21.34
C ALA A 161 28.42 22.01 21.53
N SER A 162 28.06 21.10 22.44
CA SER A 162 26.66 20.72 22.69
C SER A 162 25.79 21.81 23.31
N ASP A 163 26.39 22.90 23.81
CA ASP A 163 25.64 24.05 24.33
C ASP A 163 24.71 24.65 23.26
N GLU A 164 25.09 24.61 21.98
CA GLU A 164 24.28 25.08 20.84
C GLU A 164 23.47 23.96 20.15
N GLY A 165 23.47 22.74 20.71
CA GLY A 165 22.90 21.53 20.12
C GLY A 165 23.92 20.77 19.29
N PHE A 166 24.02 19.45 19.49
CA PHE A 166 25.02 18.64 18.80
C PHE A 166 24.49 17.25 18.41
N VAL A 167 24.83 16.79 17.21
CA VAL A 167 24.49 15.43 16.75
C VAL A 167 25.74 14.55 16.66
N PHE A 168 25.79 13.49 17.47
CA PHE A 168 26.84 12.49 17.41
C PHE A 168 26.36 11.27 16.62
N ILE A 169 27.07 10.95 15.54
CA ILE A 169 26.73 9.87 14.62
C ILE A 169 27.87 8.87 14.55
N PHE A 170 27.55 7.59 14.74
CA PHE A 170 28.48 6.50 14.48
C PHE A 170 27.85 5.46 13.56
N ASP A 171 28.32 5.41 12.31
CA ASP A 171 27.86 4.44 11.32
C ASP A 171 28.63 3.11 11.44
N ALA A 172 27.92 1.99 11.31
CA ALA A 172 28.47 0.64 11.25
C ALA A 172 29.38 0.26 12.45
N ILE A 173 28.88 0.38 13.69
CA ILE A 173 29.64 0.02 14.91
C ILE A 173 30.14 -1.43 14.91
N ASN A 174 29.45 -2.33 14.20
CA ASN A 174 29.84 -3.72 14.04
C ASN A 174 31.18 -3.89 13.28
N GLU A 175 31.68 -2.85 12.62
CA GLU A 175 32.97 -2.87 11.92
C GLU A 175 34.15 -2.42 12.80
N MET A 176 33.90 -1.98 14.04
CA MET A 176 34.93 -1.63 15.02
C MET A 176 35.55 -2.87 15.69
N SER A 177 36.70 -2.70 16.35
CA SER A 177 37.22 -3.74 17.25
C SER A 177 36.31 -3.92 18.47
N GLU A 178 36.31 -5.12 19.07
CA GLU A 178 35.51 -5.40 20.27
C GLU A 178 35.85 -4.45 21.44
N GLU A 179 37.13 -4.11 21.60
CA GLU A 179 37.59 -3.09 22.54
C GLU A 179 37.01 -1.71 22.20
N GLY A 180 37.05 -1.31 20.92
CA GLY A 180 36.45 -0.06 20.45
C GLY A 180 34.94 -0.01 20.68
N GLN A 181 34.23 -1.12 20.49
CA GLN A 181 32.79 -1.24 20.76
C GLN A 181 32.48 -1.09 22.24
N ASN A 182 33.29 -1.65 23.14
CA ASN A 182 33.09 -1.48 24.58
C ASN A 182 33.43 -0.04 25.02
N ASN A 183 34.54 0.52 24.54
CA ASN A 183 34.93 1.89 24.91
C ASN A 183 33.94 2.94 24.40
N LEU A 184 33.31 2.71 23.23
CA LEU A 184 32.26 3.58 22.72
C LEU A 184 31.03 3.60 23.65
N ILE A 185 30.67 2.47 24.27
CA ILE A 185 29.56 2.42 25.25
C ILE A 185 29.81 3.40 26.41
N ASP A 186 31.05 3.49 26.89
CA ASP A 186 31.40 4.39 27.99
C ASP A 186 31.20 5.87 27.57
N ILE A 187 31.65 6.25 26.37
CA ILE A 187 31.42 7.59 25.81
C ILE A 187 29.92 7.87 25.64
N LEU A 188 29.17 6.93 25.10
CA LEU A 188 27.72 7.11 24.87
C LEU A 188 26.97 7.27 26.20
N THR A 189 27.43 6.59 27.25
CA THR A 189 26.86 6.73 28.60
C THR A 189 27.13 8.12 29.16
N GLU A 190 28.32 8.68 28.94
CA GLU A 190 28.67 10.06 29.32
C GLU A 190 27.86 11.09 28.52
N PHE A 191 27.76 10.93 27.20
CA PHE A 191 26.96 11.84 26.36
C PHE A 191 25.49 11.88 26.75
N LYS A 192 24.93 10.78 27.28
CA LYS A 192 23.54 10.73 27.75
C LYS A 192 23.27 11.66 28.94
N GLU A 193 24.30 12.07 29.68
CA GLU A 193 24.16 13.06 30.75
C GLU A 193 23.89 14.49 30.21
N TYR A 194 24.10 14.71 28.90
CA TYR A 194 23.93 16.01 28.25
C TYR A 194 22.73 15.99 27.29
N PRO A 195 21.58 16.58 27.67
CA PRO A 195 20.32 16.44 26.94
C PRO A 195 20.30 17.09 25.54
N ARG A 196 21.29 17.96 25.25
CA ARG A 196 21.45 18.62 23.94
C ARG A 196 22.31 17.82 22.96
N ILE A 197 22.82 16.66 23.38
CA ILE A 197 23.53 15.73 22.50
C ILE A 197 22.52 14.69 22.01
N ARG A 198 22.33 14.64 20.70
CA ARG A 198 21.53 13.63 20.02
C ARG A 198 22.45 12.53 19.49
N ILE A 199 22.09 11.27 19.70
CA ILE A 199 22.95 10.12 19.39
C ILE A 199 22.30 9.26 18.31
N ILE A 200 23.04 8.98 17.24
CA ILE A 200 22.58 8.10 16.16
C ILE A 200 23.66 7.05 15.90
N ILE A 201 23.28 5.79 16.04
CA ILE A 201 24.20 4.67 15.89
C ILE A 201 23.65 3.68 14.88
N SER A 202 24.43 3.27 13.89
CA SER A 202 24.01 2.26 12.91
C SER A 202 24.78 0.94 13.08
N TYR A 203 24.11 -0.19 12.87
CA TYR A 203 24.76 -1.51 12.89
C TYR A 203 24.07 -2.52 11.96
N ARG A 204 24.79 -3.60 11.64
CA ARG A 204 24.26 -4.71 10.85
C ARG A 204 23.63 -5.79 11.73
N THR A 205 22.47 -6.30 11.33
CA THR A 205 21.83 -7.44 12.00
C THR A 205 22.74 -8.68 11.97
N ASN A 206 22.74 -9.47 13.07
CA ASN A 206 23.50 -10.72 13.24
C ASN A 206 25.04 -10.60 13.08
N SER A 207 25.60 -9.40 13.23
CA SER A 207 27.04 -9.14 12.99
C SER A 207 27.84 -8.79 14.24
N MET A 208 27.18 -8.73 15.40
CA MET A 208 27.78 -8.36 16.68
C MET A 208 27.51 -9.43 17.73
N ASP A 209 28.38 -9.48 18.74
CA ASP A 209 28.14 -10.30 19.93
C ASP A 209 26.83 -9.88 20.64
N ASN A 210 25.99 -10.87 20.96
CA ASN A 210 24.67 -10.65 21.54
C ASN A 210 24.72 -9.99 22.94
N VAL A 211 25.79 -10.18 23.70
CA VAL A 211 25.98 -9.54 25.00
C VAL A 211 26.31 -8.07 24.81
N ILE A 212 27.18 -7.73 23.86
CA ILE A 212 27.53 -6.35 23.53
C ILE A 212 26.33 -5.61 22.94
N LEU A 213 25.61 -6.21 21.98
CA LEU A 213 24.43 -5.62 21.37
C LEU A 213 23.36 -5.27 22.42
N LYS A 214 23.12 -6.16 23.39
CA LYS A 214 22.21 -5.90 24.51
C LYS A 214 22.63 -4.72 25.38
N LYS A 215 23.91 -4.36 25.44
CA LYS A 215 24.36 -3.14 26.15
C LYS A 215 23.94 -1.90 25.37
N TYR A 216 24.16 -1.85 24.05
CA TYR A 216 23.71 -0.75 23.20
C TYR A 216 22.18 -0.58 23.27
N GLN A 217 21.43 -1.66 23.10
CA GLN A 217 19.96 -1.65 23.15
C GLN A 217 19.39 -1.19 24.51
N LYS A 218 20.15 -1.36 25.60
CA LYS A 218 19.75 -0.86 26.93
C LYS A 218 19.94 0.63 27.09
N ILE A 219 20.88 1.23 26.35
CA ILE A 219 21.20 2.66 26.46
C ILE A 219 20.38 3.46 25.44
N SER A 220 20.13 2.88 24.27
CA SER A 220 19.24 3.44 23.25
C SER A 220 17.81 3.55 23.75
N GLU A 221 17.15 4.64 23.38
CA GLU A 221 15.73 4.87 23.70
C GLU A 221 14.80 4.42 22.56
N TYR A 222 15.37 4.20 21.37
CA TYR A 222 14.64 3.78 20.19
C TYR A 222 15.51 2.91 19.25
N GLU A 223 14.93 1.86 18.67
CA GLU A 223 15.57 1.06 17.60
C GLU A 223 14.70 1.12 16.33
N TYR A 224 15.27 1.66 15.25
CA TYR A 224 14.67 1.69 13.93
C TYR A 224 15.26 0.59 13.05
N LYS A 225 14.39 -0.27 12.49
CA LYS A 225 14.79 -1.24 11.46
C LYS A 225 14.72 -0.59 10.09
N PHE A 226 15.87 -0.34 9.49
CA PHE A 226 15.98 0.33 8.20
C PHE A 226 15.43 -0.55 7.07
N PRO A 227 14.37 -0.11 6.35
CA PRO A 227 13.65 -0.93 5.38
C PRO A 227 14.34 -1.05 4.01
N GLY A 228 15.29 -0.16 3.70
CA GLY A 228 15.98 -0.15 2.40
C GLY A 228 15.34 0.77 1.37
N VAL A 229 15.47 0.41 0.10
CA VAL A 229 14.91 1.17 -1.03
C VAL A 229 13.48 0.75 -1.35
N SER A 230 12.71 1.67 -1.93
CA SER A 230 11.37 1.38 -2.45
C SER A 230 11.44 0.30 -3.52
N PHE A 231 10.55 -0.68 -3.40
CA PHE A 231 10.43 -1.76 -4.39
C PHE A 231 10.01 -1.21 -5.75
N GLU A 232 9.10 -0.24 -5.80
CA GLU A 232 8.61 0.39 -7.01
C GLU A 232 9.75 1.09 -7.77
N SER A 233 10.56 1.86 -7.04
CA SER A 233 11.73 2.54 -7.61
C SER A 233 12.78 1.54 -8.12
N ALA A 234 13.05 0.48 -7.36
CA ALA A 234 13.96 -0.57 -7.79
C ALA A 234 13.45 -1.38 -9.00
N LEU A 235 12.14 -1.66 -9.04
CA LEU A 235 11.52 -2.41 -10.12
C LEU A 235 11.50 -1.59 -11.42
N ASP A 236 11.26 -0.27 -11.35
CA ASP A 236 11.33 0.62 -12.52
C ASP A 236 12.71 0.56 -13.18
N GLU A 237 13.79 0.57 -12.40
CA GLU A 237 15.16 0.40 -12.91
C GLU A 237 15.39 -0.98 -13.57
N ILE A 238 14.81 -2.04 -13.03
CA ILE A 238 14.97 -3.40 -13.55
C ILE A 238 14.14 -3.63 -14.82
N LEU A 239 12.92 -3.08 -14.89
CA LEU A 239 12.04 -3.22 -16.06
C LEU A 239 12.56 -2.45 -17.29
N LYS A 240 13.45 -1.46 -17.10
CA LYS A 240 14.19 -0.83 -18.20
C LYS A 240 15.15 -1.81 -18.90
N LEU A 241 15.48 -2.93 -18.26
CA LEU A 241 16.40 -3.94 -18.80
C LEU A 241 15.64 -5.02 -19.59
N PRO A 242 16.22 -5.56 -20.69
CA PRO A 242 15.62 -6.64 -21.45
C PRO A 242 15.78 -7.97 -20.71
N VAL A 243 15.01 -8.18 -19.63
CA VAL A 243 15.16 -9.36 -18.77
C VAL A 243 14.32 -10.54 -19.29
N PRO A 244 14.91 -11.72 -19.52
CA PRO A 244 14.19 -12.89 -20.03
C PRO A 244 13.56 -13.73 -18.92
N ASP A 245 14.10 -13.69 -17.69
CA ASP A 245 13.61 -14.53 -16.60
C ASP A 245 13.96 -13.99 -15.19
N VAL A 246 13.03 -13.27 -14.58
CA VAL A 246 13.25 -12.48 -13.35
C VAL A 246 13.04 -13.32 -12.06
N TYR A 247 12.33 -14.46 -12.12
CA TYR A 247 11.97 -15.20 -10.89
C TYR A 247 13.19 -15.79 -10.16
N LEU A 248 14.29 -16.07 -10.89
CA LEU A 248 15.53 -16.59 -10.31
C LEU A 248 16.12 -15.65 -9.26
N TYR A 249 15.68 -14.41 -9.25
CA TYR A 249 16.22 -13.33 -8.44
C TYR A 249 15.16 -12.76 -7.49
N GLU A 250 14.02 -13.43 -7.29
CA GLU A 250 12.96 -13.00 -6.36
C GLU A 250 13.49 -12.67 -4.96
N ASP A 251 14.46 -13.45 -4.48
CA ASP A 251 15.07 -13.22 -3.16
C ASP A 251 15.81 -11.88 -3.08
N ILE A 252 16.40 -11.43 -4.19
CA ILE A 252 17.06 -10.12 -4.29
C ILE A 252 16.06 -9.02 -4.57
N LEU A 253 15.11 -9.26 -5.48
CA LEU A 253 14.08 -8.30 -5.85
C LEU A 253 13.22 -7.89 -4.66
N TYR A 254 12.84 -8.86 -3.83
CA TYR A 254 12.01 -8.61 -2.65
C TYR A 254 12.82 -8.24 -1.40
N SER A 255 14.16 -8.12 -1.50
CA SER A 255 15.01 -7.79 -0.35
C SER A 255 15.05 -6.31 0.01
N ASN A 256 14.62 -5.43 -0.90
CA ASN A 256 14.81 -3.97 -0.81
C ASN A 256 16.29 -3.56 -0.55
N ASN A 257 17.24 -4.46 -0.80
CA ASN A 257 18.67 -4.24 -0.54
C ASN A 257 19.32 -3.55 -1.75
N ALA A 258 19.58 -2.26 -1.61
CA ALA A 258 20.11 -1.41 -2.67
C ALA A 258 21.37 -1.99 -3.33
N LEU A 259 22.30 -2.57 -2.55
CA LEU A 259 23.52 -3.15 -3.09
C LEU A 259 23.22 -4.34 -4.01
N LEU A 260 22.43 -5.30 -3.53
CA LEU A 260 22.09 -6.50 -4.30
C LEU A 260 21.27 -6.16 -5.56
N LEU A 261 20.34 -5.21 -5.45
CA LEU A 261 19.54 -4.72 -6.58
C LEU A 261 20.41 -4.03 -7.64
N SER A 262 21.37 -3.18 -7.23
CA SER A 262 22.31 -2.55 -8.16
C SER A 262 23.20 -3.57 -8.88
N MET A 263 23.63 -4.62 -8.17
CA MET A 263 24.41 -5.72 -8.75
C MET A 263 23.57 -6.51 -9.75
N LEU A 264 22.31 -6.80 -9.40
CA LEU A 264 21.37 -7.47 -10.28
C LEU A 264 21.16 -6.67 -11.57
N CYS A 265 20.89 -5.36 -11.49
CA CYS A 265 20.75 -4.49 -12.67
C CYS A 265 22.00 -4.56 -13.58
N ASN A 266 23.18 -4.51 -12.98
CA ASN A 266 24.44 -4.62 -13.72
C ASN A 266 24.61 -5.97 -14.41
N VAL A 267 24.23 -7.07 -13.76
CA VAL A 267 24.26 -8.41 -14.36
C VAL A 267 23.26 -8.53 -15.50
N LEU A 268 22.01 -8.11 -15.28
CA LEU A 268 20.93 -8.19 -16.26
C LEU A 268 21.14 -7.30 -17.49
N SER A 269 21.95 -6.24 -17.38
CA SER A 269 22.34 -5.39 -18.52
C SER A 269 23.21 -6.09 -19.59
N SER A 270 23.70 -7.31 -19.35
CA SER A 270 24.61 -8.03 -20.24
C SER A 270 23.93 -9.13 -21.05
N GLU A 271 23.75 -8.90 -22.36
CA GLU A 271 23.10 -9.82 -23.32
C GLU A 271 23.66 -11.26 -23.33
N LYS A 272 24.93 -11.48 -22.99
CA LYS A 272 25.57 -12.82 -23.00
C LYS A 272 25.10 -13.78 -21.90
N ILE A 273 24.54 -13.25 -20.81
CA ILE A 273 24.27 -14.03 -19.60
C ILE A 273 22.95 -14.78 -19.69
N VAL A 274 21.97 -14.15 -20.37
CA VAL A 274 20.62 -14.65 -20.63
C VAL A 274 20.58 -16.09 -21.18
N ASP A 275 21.55 -16.46 -22.01
CA ASP A 275 21.56 -17.75 -22.70
C ASP A 275 22.29 -18.89 -21.93
N GLU A 276 23.01 -18.61 -20.83
CA GLU A 276 23.87 -19.59 -20.11
C GLU A 276 23.25 -20.17 -18.81
N ILE A 277 22.01 -19.83 -18.46
CA ILE A 277 21.50 -19.74 -17.06
C ILE A 277 21.13 -21.07 -16.35
N GLU A 278 21.08 -22.23 -17.02
CA GLU A 278 20.57 -23.46 -16.36
C GLU A 278 21.46 -24.10 -15.27
N ASN A 279 22.68 -23.60 -15.02
CA ASN A 279 23.69 -24.31 -14.20
C ASN A 279 24.07 -23.69 -12.84
N GLY A 280 23.51 -22.54 -12.42
CA GLY A 280 23.77 -21.94 -11.10
C GLY A 280 22.69 -22.27 -10.07
N VAL A 281 23.06 -22.83 -8.90
CA VAL A 281 22.12 -23.33 -7.86
C VAL A 281 21.82 -22.29 -6.77
N ALA A 282 22.56 -21.18 -6.62
CA ALA A 282 22.17 -20.07 -5.76
C ALA A 282 22.29 -18.72 -6.50
N SER A 283 21.24 -17.90 -6.40
CA SER A 283 21.05 -16.65 -7.16
C SER A 283 22.07 -15.59 -6.75
N ILE A 284 22.21 -15.36 -5.44
CA ILE A 284 23.13 -14.38 -4.85
C ILE A 284 24.58 -14.71 -5.17
N THR A 285 24.97 -15.98 -5.03
CA THR A 285 26.36 -16.42 -5.23
C THR A 285 26.81 -16.25 -6.67
N TYR A 286 25.92 -16.57 -7.61
CA TYR A 286 26.13 -16.31 -9.03
C TYR A 286 26.27 -14.82 -9.33
N ILE A 287 25.37 -13.98 -8.81
CA ILE A 287 25.39 -12.53 -9.04
C ILE A 287 26.68 -11.90 -8.51
N LEU A 288 27.10 -12.25 -7.29
CA LEU A 288 28.35 -11.76 -6.71
C LEU A 288 29.56 -12.14 -7.56
N GLU A 289 29.67 -13.40 -7.99
CA GLU A 289 30.75 -13.85 -8.87
C GLU A 289 30.72 -13.15 -10.23
N HIS A 290 29.54 -13.04 -10.83
CA HIS A 290 29.38 -12.45 -12.15
C HIS A 290 29.64 -10.94 -12.14
N TYR A 291 29.18 -10.25 -11.11
CA TYR A 291 29.44 -8.83 -10.89
C TYR A 291 30.94 -8.54 -10.81
N ILE A 292 31.69 -9.34 -10.02
CA ILE A 292 33.15 -9.21 -9.95
C ILE A 292 33.78 -9.46 -11.30
N LYS A 293 33.47 -10.60 -11.95
CA LYS A 293 34.05 -10.95 -13.25
C LYS A 293 33.79 -9.88 -14.30
N THR A 294 32.58 -9.32 -14.34
CA THR A 294 32.19 -8.31 -15.32
C THR A 294 32.91 -7.00 -15.07
N THR A 295 32.96 -6.56 -13.81
CA THR A 295 33.65 -5.32 -13.41
C THR A 295 35.14 -5.41 -13.72
N ILE A 296 35.78 -6.52 -13.35
CA ILE A 296 37.17 -6.82 -13.70
C ILE A 296 37.34 -6.86 -15.22
N ASN A 297 36.52 -7.61 -15.96
CA ASN A 297 36.67 -7.72 -17.41
C ASN A 297 36.49 -6.39 -18.14
N ARG A 298 35.60 -5.50 -17.65
CA ARG A 298 35.44 -4.14 -18.18
C ARG A 298 36.70 -3.31 -17.97
N ALA A 299 37.23 -3.28 -16.75
CA ALA A 299 38.42 -2.49 -16.42
C ALA A 299 39.69 -2.97 -17.14
N PHE A 300 39.80 -4.27 -17.41
CA PHE A 300 40.97 -4.88 -18.04
C PHE A 300 40.79 -5.17 -19.55
N LYS A 301 39.71 -4.68 -20.19
CA LYS A 301 39.38 -4.97 -21.61
C LYS A 301 40.50 -4.54 -22.58
N ASN A 302 41.23 -3.47 -22.24
CA ASN A 302 42.30 -2.89 -23.07
C ASN A 302 43.69 -3.00 -22.43
N ASN A 303 43.85 -3.78 -21.36
CA ASN A 303 45.11 -3.83 -20.62
C ASN A 303 46.08 -4.83 -21.27
N LEU A 304 47.31 -4.39 -21.55
CA LEU A 304 48.32 -5.16 -22.29
C LEU A 304 49.05 -6.19 -21.42
N THR A 305 49.03 -6.03 -20.08
CA THR A 305 49.86 -6.81 -19.14
C THR A 305 49.15 -7.96 -18.44
N CYS A 306 47.83 -7.92 -18.29
CA CYS A 306 47.03 -9.01 -17.69
C CYS A 306 45.56 -8.94 -18.15
N LYS A 307 44.89 -10.08 -18.21
CA LYS A 307 43.46 -10.16 -18.56
C LYS A 307 42.62 -10.25 -17.28
N GLY A 308 41.34 -9.90 -17.37
CA GLY A 308 40.44 -9.99 -16.22
C GLY A 308 40.33 -11.40 -15.61
N VAL A 309 40.48 -12.45 -16.43
CA VAL A 309 40.56 -13.85 -15.96
C VAL A 309 41.75 -14.09 -15.02
N ASP A 310 42.86 -13.40 -15.22
CA ASP A 310 44.06 -13.56 -14.39
C ASP A 310 43.87 -12.93 -13.00
N ILE A 311 43.20 -11.78 -12.95
CA ILE A 311 42.79 -11.12 -11.70
C ILE A 311 41.82 -12.02 -10.93
N TRP A 312 40.82 -12.60 -11.59
CA TRP A 312 39.88 -13.53 -10.96
C TRP A 312 40.58 -14.77 -10.37
N LYS A 313 41.60 -15.30 -11.05
CA LYS A 313 42.43 -16.39 -10.50
C LYS A 313 43.21 -15.96 -9.26
N ASP A 314 43.69 -14.72 -9.21
CA ASP A 314 44.31 -14.15 -8.01
C ASP A 314 43.30 -14.00 -6.88
N THR A 315 42.09 -13.50 -7.15
CA THR A 315 40.99 -13.43 -6.16
C THR A 315 40.72 -14.79 -5.52
N LYS A 316 40.63 -15.86 -6.32
CA LYS A 316 40.45 -17.23 -5.81
C LYS A 316 41.62 -17.69 -4.95
N ARG A 317 42.86 -17.37 -5.32
CA ARG A 317 44.05 -17.72 -4.52
C ARG A 317 44.02 -17.04 -3.15
N VAL A 318 43.63 -15.76 -3.12
CA VAL A 318 43.50 -14.99 -1.87
C VAL A 318 42.40 -15.59 -0.98
N ALA A 319 41.22 -15.85 -1.54
CA ALA A 319 40.11 -16.46 -0.80
C ALA A 319 40.46 -17.87 -0.27
N GLN A 320 41.18 -18.67 -1.06
CA GLN A 320 41.65 -19.99 -0.64
C GLN A 320 42.70 -19.90 0.48
N TRP A 321 43.57 -18.88 0.45
CA TRP A 321 44.52 -18.63 1.54
C TRP A 321 43.78 -18.23 2.81
N MET A 322 42.80 -17.33 2.71
CA MET A 322 41.93 -16.91 3.83
C MET A 322 41.22 -18.12 4.45
N TYR A 323 40.63 -18.98 3.60
CA TYR A 323 40.02 -20.24 4.03
C TYR A 323 40.99 -21.16 4.78
N ARG A 324 42.22 -21.35 4.26
CA ARG A 324 43.20 -22.26 4.87
C ARG A 324 43.72 -21.75 6.21
N ASN A 325 43.99 -20.44 6.30
CA ASN A 325 44.53 -19.80 7.50
C ASN A 325 43.46 -19.39 8.51
N VAL A 326 42.17 -19.51 8.16
CA VAL A 326 41.06 -19.22 9.07
C VAL A 326 41.05 -17.72 9.43
N GLU A 327 41.32 -16.88 8.44
CA GLU A 327 41.33 -15.42 8.58
C GLU A 327 40.56 -14.76 7.44
N LYS A 328 39.84 -13.67 7.73
CA LYS A 328 39.13 -12.85 6.72
C LYS A 328 39.98 -11.69 6.15
N ARG A 329 41.25 -11.61 6.57
CA ARG A 329 42.21 -10.56 6.21
C ARG A 329 43.56 -11.18 5.88
N ILE A 330 44.39 -10.48 5.13
CA ILE A 330 45.72 -10.94 4.71
C ILE A 330 46.72 -9.79 4.76
N ASP A 331 47.92 -10.00 5.32
CA ASP A 331 48.97 -8.99 5.32
C ASP A 331 49.57 -8.80 3.92
N GLU A 332 50.13 -7.62 3.67
CA GLU A 332 50.70 -7.22 2.38
C GLU A 332 51.75 -8.19 1.86
N LYS A 333 52.61 -8.72 2.74
CA LYS A 333 53.67 -9.64 2.35
C LYS A 333 53.11 -10.96 1.85
N ASN A 334 52.15 -11.54 2.58
CA ASN A 334 51.48 -12.76 2.15
C ASN A 334 50.62 -12.53 0.89
N LEU A 335 49.90 -11.41 0.79
CA LEU A 335 49.11 -11.06 -0.38
C LEU A 335 49.98 -10.97 -1.65
N LEU A 336 51.06 -10.19 -1.61
CA LEU A 336 51.98 -10.01 -2.74
C LEU A 336 52.65 -11.33 -3.15
N SER A 337 52.84 -12.27 -2.21
CA SER A 337 53.40 -13.58 -2.51
C SER A 337 52.44 -14.53 -3.23
N LEU A 338 51.13 -14.33 -3.07
CA LEU A 338 50.08 -15.18 -3.65
C LEU A 338 49.64 -14.71 -5.04
N ILE A 339 49.60 -13.40 -5.23
CA ILE A 339 49.08 -12.81 -6.47
C ILE A 339 50.14 -12.86 -7.57
N LYS A 340 49.74 -13.29 -8.77
CA LYS A 340 50.62 -13.39 -9.94
C LYS A 340 50.61 -12.12 -10.79
N THR A 341 49.56 -11.31 -10.67
CA THR A 341 49.42 -10.05 -11.41
C THR A 341 50.00 -8.84 -10.67
N GLY A 342 50.55 -9.04 -9.45
CA GLY A 342 51.27 -8.03 -8.69
C GLY A 342 50.44 -6.78 -8.39
N ASN A 343 51.05 -5.59 -8.53
CA ASN A 343 50.39 -4.31 -8.24
C ASN A 343 49.13 -4.05 -9.08
N ASN A 344 48.99 -4.67 -10.26
CA ASN A 344 47.79 -4.54 -11.07
C ASN A 344 46.56 -5.09 -10.36
N PHE A 345 46.71 -6.14 -9.53
CA PHE A 345 45.62 -6.67 -8.71
C PHE A 345 45.18 -5.68 -7.63
N LEU A 346 46.12 -5.26 -6.78
CA LEU A 346 45.84 -4.41 -5.62
C LEU A 346 45.24 -3.06 -6.03
N SER A 347 45.90 -2.36 -6.95
CA SER A 347 45.43 -1.05 -7.43
C SER A 347 44.01 -1.13 -8.02
N SER A 348 43.73 -2.17 -8.80
CA SER A 348 42.45 -2.32 -9.49
C SER A 348 41.34 -2.80 -8.57
N MET A 349 41.61 -3.75 -7.67
CA MET A 349 40.61 -4.27 -6.72
C MET A 349 40.23 -3.20 -5.68
N MET A 350 41.18 -2.34 -5.28
CA MET A 350 40.90 -1.18 -4.43
C MET A 350 40.13 -0.10 -5.19
N GLN A 351 40.53 0.22 -6.44
CA GLN A 351 39.81 1.19 -7.26
C GLN A 351 38.36 0.79 -7.56
N MET A 352 38.10 -0.51 -7.72
CA MET A 352 36.75 -1.06 -7.91
C MET A 352 35.95 -1.15 -6.60
N GLY A 353 36.57 -0.89 -5.44
CA GLY A 353 35.93 -1.03 -4.14
C GLY A 353 35.67 -2.47 -3.72
N PHE A 354 36.33 -3.47 -4.32
CA PHE A 354 36.20 -4.88 -3.93
C PHE A 354 37.14 -5.28 -2.80
N MET A 355 38.29 -4.62 -2.69
CA MET A 355 39.22 -4.78 -1.57
C MET A 355 39.49 -3.45 -0.91
N ASP A 356 39.71 -3.50 0.39
CA ASP A 356 40.15 -2.35 1.19
C ASP A 356 41.36 -2.78 2.02
N GLY A 357 42.05 -1.80 2.58
CA GLY A 357 43.25 -2.03 3.37
C GLY A 357 43.37 -1.08 4.56
N TYR A 358 43.96 -1.58 5.63
CA TYR A 358 44.26 -0.79 6.81
C TYR A 358 45.66 -1.09 7.32
N ASP A 359 46.27 -0.09 7.96
CA ASP A 359 47.53 -0.24 8.68
C ASP A 359 47.24 -0.54 10.14
N TYR A 360 47.85 -1.61 10.67
CA TYR A 360 47.82 -1.95 12.08
C TYR A 360 49.23 -2.32 12.54
N GLU A 361 49.74 -1.59 13.54
CA GLU A 361 51.09 -1.77 14.10
C GLU A 361 52.22 -1.75 13.04
N GLY A 362 52.07 -0.95 11.98
CA GLY A 362 53.06 -0.82 10.90
C GLY A 362 53.03 -1.97 9.88
N VAL A 363 52.02 -2.85 9.94
CA VAL A 363 51.75 -3.88 8.94
C VAL A 363 50.46 -3.54 8.20
N LYS A 364 50.52 -3.51 6.87
CA LYS A 364 49.35 -3.35 6.01
C LYS A 364 48.59 -4.66 5.90
N TYR A 365 47.31 -4.61 6.22
CA TYR A 365 46.36 -5.70 6.01
C TYR A 365 45.37 -5.33 4.93
N TYR A 366 44.96 -6.33 4.15
CA TYR A 366 43.96 -6.21 3.10
C TYR A 366 42.83 -7.21 3.32
N TYR A 367 41.61 -6.82 2.93
CA TYR A 367 40.40 -7.63 3.07
C TYR A 367 39.42 -7.31 1.94
N PHE A 368 38.45 -8.19 1.69
CA PHE A 368 37.37 -7.89 0.75
C PHE A 368 36.36 -6.95 1.40
N ALA A 369 36.01 -5.86 0.72
CA ALA A 369 35.24 -4.76 1.30
C ALA A 369 33.74 -5.08 1.52
N ILE A 370 33.24 -6.17 0.93
CA ILE A 370 31.85 -6.60 1.01
C ILE A 370 31.83 -7.93 1.77
N ASP A 371 31.31 -7.96 2.99
CA ASP A 371 31.41 -9.16 3.86
C ASP A 371 30.64 -10.37 3.34
N SER A 372 29.44 -10.19 2.79
CA SER A 372 28.68 -11.28 2.16
C SER A 372 29.44 -11.93 1.01
N LEU A 373 30.23 -11.12 0.29
CA LEU A 373 31.13 -11.58 -0.74
C LEU A 373 32.35 -12.30 -0.14
N THR A 374 32.94 -11.77 0.93
CA THR A 374 34.03 -12.42 1.67
C THR A 374 33.64 -13.83 2.10
N ASP A 375 32.49 -13.96 2.76
CA ASP A 375 32.00 -15.24 3.29
C ASP A 375 31.71 -16.23 2.17
N PHE A 376 31.09 -15.76 1.10
CA PHE A 376 30.86 -16.57 -0.09
C PHE A 376 32.16 -17.06 -0.75
N LEU A 377 33.12 -16.16 -1.01
CA LEU A 377 34.39 -16.49 -1.66
C LEU A 377 35.21 -17.49 -0.82
N ILE A 378 35.21 -17.32 0.51
CA ILE A 378 35.86 -18.24 1.45
C ILE A 378 35.14 -19.59 1.46
N ALA A 379 33.81 -19.61 1.61
CA ALA A 379 33.01 -20.84 1.68
C ALA A 379 33.15 -21.70 0.42
N ARG A 380 33.31 -21.10 -0.78
CA ARG A 380 33.58 -21.87 -2.01
C ARG A 380 34.86 -22.69 -1.98
N SER A 381 35.85 -22.27 -1.21
CA SER A 381 37.11 -23.01 -1.06
C SER A 381 36.93 -24.33 -0.31
N LEU A 382 35.81 -24.51 0.41
CA LEU A 382 35.44 -25.74 1.09
C LEU A 382 35.46 -26.93 0.13
N PHE A 383 34.89 -26.78 -1.07
CA PHE A 383 34.69 -27.91 -1.98
C PHE A 383 35.98 -28.49 -2.53
N GLU A 384 36.94 -27.63 -2.89
CA GLU A 384 38.28 -28.09 -3.26
C GLU A 384 38.95 -28.85 -2.10
N ASP A 385 38.66 -28.47 -0.85
CA ASP A 385 39.24 -29.09 0.33
C ASP A 385 38.56 -30.42 0.72
N ILE A 386 37.24 -30.56 0.55
CA ILE A 386 36.52 -31.79 0.92
C ILE A 386 36.46 -32.83 -0.22
N SER A 387 36.76 -32.43 -1.46
CA SER A 387 36.74 -33.31 -2.62
C SER A 387 37.73 -34.47 -2.48
N GLY A 388 37.27 -35.70 -2.77
CA GLY A 388 38.07 -36.92 -2.67
C GLY A 388 38.39 -37.40 -1.24
N LYS A 389 37.97 -36.67 -0.20
CA LYS A 389 38.14 -37.07 1.21
C LYS A 389 37.04 -38.03 1.66
N LYS A 390 37.33 -38.86 2.67
CA LYS A 390 36.32 -39.75 3.28
C LYS A 390 35.29 -38.93 4.05
N TYR A 391 34.04 -39.38 4.10
CA TYR A 391 32.93 -38.68 4.77
C TYR A 391 33.26 -38.13 6.17
N GLN A 392 33.87 -38.95 7.05
CA GLN A 392 34.26 -38.50 8.40
C GLN A 392 35.30 -37.37 8.40
N GLN A 393 36.19 -37.34 7.40
CA GLN A 393 37.15 -36.24 7.23
C GLN A 393 36.46 -34.97 6.72
N GLN A 394 35.45 -35.11 5.85
CA GLN A 394 34.64 -33.98 5.39
C GLN A 394 33.91 -33.33 6.57
N VAL A 395 33.26 -34.15 7.42
CA VAL A 395 32.58 -33.68 8.64
C VAL A 395 33.55 -32.93 9.56
N SER A 396 34.73 -33.49 9.84
CA SER A 396 35.71 -32.83 10.73
C SER A 396 36.21 -31.49 10.20
N ILE A 397 36.39 -31.37 8.88
CA ILE A 397 36.83 -30.12 8.24
C ILE A 397 35.75 -29.05 8.37
N ILE A 398 34.50 -29.39 8.02
CA ILE A 398 33.39 -28.45 8.05
C ILE A 398 33.16 -27.94 9.47
N LYS A 399 33.13 -28.83 10.47
CA LYS A 399 33.00 -28.43 11.89
C LYS A 399 34.09 -27.46 12.31
N SER A 400 35.35 -27.82 12.04
CA SER A 400 36.49 -26.97 12.37
C SER A 400 36.38 -25.57 11.74
N LYS A 401 35.92 -25.46 10.49
CA LYS A 401 35.77 -24.17 9.80
C LYS A 401 34.58 -23.35 10.33
N ALA A 402 33.44 -24.00 10.58
CA ALA A 402 32.27 -23.35 11.15
C ALA A 402 32.52 -22.80 12.56
N ASP A 403 33.32 -23.49 13.37
CA ASP A 403 33.61 -23.07 14.75
C ASP A 403 34.62 -21.91 14.85
N THR A 404 35.47 -21.73 13.83
CA THR A 404 36.57 -20.76 13.89
C THR A 404 36.36 -19.51 13.03
N LEU A 405 35.59 -19.60 11.94
CA LEU A 405 35.19 -18.45 11.14
C LEU A 405 33.74 -18.08 11.45
N TYR A 406 33.55 -17.25 12.48
CA TYR A 406 32.23 -16.68 12.81
C TYR A 406 31.58 -16.06 11.56
N SER A 407 30.25 -16.19 11.41
CA SER A 407 29.40 -15.78 10.27
C SER A 407 29.52 -16.57 8.96
N LEU A 408 30.40 -17.58 8.85
CA LEU A 408 30.55 -18.37 7.61
C LEU A 408 29.45 -19.44 7.41
N GLU A 409 28.64 -19.72 8.44
CA GLU A 409 27.71 -20.85 8.48
C GLU A 409 26.69 -20.85 7.34
N GLU A 410 26.02 -19.71 7.09
CA GLU A 410 25.04 -19.60 6.01
C GLU A 410 25.71 -19.84 4.65
N ALA A 411 26.89 -19.25 4.42
CA ALA A 411 27.64 -19.41 3.18
C ALA A 411 28.12 -20.87 2.99
N LEU A 412 28.50 -21.56 4.06
CA LEU A 412 28.84 -22.99 4.03
C LEU A 412 27.62 -23.84 3.69
N ILE A 413 26.46 -23.55 4.29
CA ILE A 413 25.20 -24.24 3.99
C ILE A 413 24.84 -24.06 2.52
N ILE A 414 24.83 -22.83 2.01
CA ILE A 414 24.55 -22.54 0.59
C ILE A 414 25.54 -23.27 -0.32
N ALA A 415 26.84 -23.24 0.01
CA ALA A 415 27.85 -23.95 -0.76
C ALA A 415 27.60 -25.48 -0.77
N ILE A 416 27.16 -26.05 0.35
CA ILE A 416 26.80 -27.47 0.44
C ILE A 416 25.63 -27.79 -0.51
N PHE A 417 24.58 -26.97 -0.52
CA PHE A 417 23.47 -27.11 -1.46
C PHE A 417 23.93 -26.96 -2.92
N ASP A 418 24.77 -25.98 -3.22
CA ASP A 418 25.23 -25.69 -4.59
C ASP A 418 25.95 -26.87 -5.25
N ASN A 419 26.70 -27.66 -4.47
CA ASN A 419 27.59 -28.69 -5.01
C ASN A 419 27.08 -30.12 -4.83
N LEU A 420 26.18 -30.36 -3.86
CA LEU A 420 25.66 -31.71 -3.59
C LEU A 420 24.23 -31.92 -4.10
N THR A 421 23.51 -30.87 -4.52
CA THR A 421 22.21 -31.01 -5.19
C THR A 421 22.34 -31.92 -6.42
N PRO A 422 21.43 -32.89 -6.64
CA PRO A 422 20.18 -33.15 -5.91
C PRO A 422 20.23 -34.23 -4.81
N ASP A 423 21.41 -34.62 -4.30
CA ASP A 423 21.52 -35.61 -3.20
C ASP A 423 21.19 -34.99 -1.83
N TYR A 424 19.90 -34.71 -1.62
CA TYR A 424 19.39 -34.13 -0.37
C TYR A 424 19.55 -35.06 0.83
N LYS A 425 19.75 -36.37 0.62
CA LYS A 425 20.03 -37.30 1.71
C LYS A 425 21.45 -37.11 2.22
N GLN A 426 22.43 -37.00 1.33
CA GLN A 426 23.80 -36.67 1.70
C GLN A 426 23.88 -35.28 2.33
N ILE A 427 23.20 -34.27 1.78
CA ILE A 427 23.14 -32.92 2.36
C ILE A 427 22.60 -32.97 3.79
N LYS A 428 21.45 -33.63 4.01
CA LYS A 428 20.85 -33.76 5.35
C LYS A 428 21.80 -34.41 6.35
N ASN A 429 22.47 -35.49 5.95
CA ASN A 429 23.41 -36.19 6.82
C ASN A 429 24.61 -35.30 7.16
N LEU A 430 25.17 -34.60 6.16
CA LEU A 430 26.31 -33.71 6.35
C LEU A 430 25.95 -32.55 7.29
N LEU A 431 24.80 -31.90 7.09
CA LEU A 431 24.33 -30.82 7.97
C LEU A 431 24.10 -31.30 9.41
N LYS A 432 23.57 -32.52 9.59
CA LYS A 432 23.39 -33.11 10.92
C LYS A 432 24.71 -33.41 11.61
N ASP A 433 25.61 -34.10 10.92
CA ASP A 433 26.86 -34.56 11.51
C ASP A 433 27.85 -33.41 11.74
N THR A 434 27.63 -32.26 11.08
CA THR A 434 28.40 -31.02 11.24
C THR A 434 27.74 -29.99 12.18
N ASP A 435 26.59 -30.32 12.78
CA ASP A 435 25.78 -29.43 13.64
C ASP A 435 25.24 -28.16 12.92
N LEU A 436 25.51 -27.99 11.63
CA LEU A 436 24.98 -26.91 10.80
C LEU A 436 23.46 -26.98 10.62
N ILE A 437 22.85 -28.16 10.82
CA ILE A 437 21.39 -28.32 10.76
C ILE A 437 20.65 -27.47 11.80
N GLU A 438 21.28 -27.22 12.96
CA GLU A 438 20.71 -26.40 14.03
C GLU A 438 20.76 -24.91 13.69
N ARG A 439 21.62 -24.53 12.73
CA ARG A 439 21.82 -23.17 12.23
C ARG A 439 21.15 -22.92 10.88
N LEU A 440 20.47 -23.93 10.31
CA LEU A 440 19.74 -23.83 9.04
C LEU A 440 18.41 -23.08 9.24
N ASP A 441 18.38 -21.83 8.82
CA ASP A 441 17.16 -21.02 8.75
C ASP A 441 16.40 -21.29 7.43
N PHE A 442 15.06 -21.27 7.46
CA PHE A 442 14.25 -21.31 6.25
C PHE A 442 14.54 -20.15 5.29
N ARG A 443 14.98 -18.99 5.79
CA ARG A 443 15.44 -17.84 4.99
C ARG A 443 16.63 -18.21 4.09
N THR A 444 17.52 -19.07 4.58
CA THR A 444 18.65 -19.57 3.79
C THR A 444 18.17 -20.41 2.61
N LEU A 445 17.08 -21.18 2.76
CA LEU A 445 16.51 -21.98 1.67
C LEU A 445 15.85 -21.12 0.57
N VAL A 446 15.41 -19.90 0.88
CA VAL A 446 14.90 -18.96 -0.15
C VAL A 446 16.00 -18.57 -1.14
N LYS A 447 17.27 -18.51 -0.68
CA LYS A 447 18.47 -18.22 -1.50
C LYS A 447 18.91 -19.39 -2.38
N VAL A 448 18.39 -20.60 -2.13
CA VAL A 448 18.71 -21.83 -2.88
C VAL A 448 17.71 -22.00 -4.03
N HIS A 449 18.24 -22.28 -5.23
CA HIS A 449 17.47 -22.69 -6.39
C HIS A 449 17.11 -24.17 -6.27
N PHE A 450 15.81 -24.47 -6.34
CA PHE A 450 15.33 -25.84 -6.46
C PHE A 450 14.77 -26.05 -7.86
N LYS A 451 15.21 -27.13 -8.53
CA LYS A 451 14.56 -27.55 -9.77
C LYS A 451 13.20 -28.13 -9.40
N SER A 452 12.16 -27.84 -10.16
CA SER A 452 10.79 -28.26 -9.81
C SER A 452 10.66 -29.79 -9.64
N ASN A 453 11.43 -30.58 -10.38
CA ASN A 453 11.48 -32.05 -10.25
C ASN A 453 12.13 -32.53 -8.93
N ASP A 454 13.02 -31.73 -8.35
CA ASP A 454 13.81 -32.05 -7.17
C ASP A 454 13.08 -31.69 -5.86
N ILE A 455 12.07 -30.82 -5.93
CA ILE A 455 11.28 -30.37 -4.78
C ILE A 455 10.69 -31.55 -3.99
N ASN A 456 10.11 -32.54 -4.68
CA ASN A 456 9.54 -33.71 -4.00
C ASN A 456 10.61 -34.58 -3.32
N ILE A 457 11.81 -34.65 -3.89
CA ILE A 457 12.95 -35.36 -3.29
C ILE A 457 13.39 -34.63 -2.02
N PHE A 458 13.43 -33.30 -2.03
CA PHE A 458 13.73 -32.48 -0.86
C PHE A 458 12.69 -32.69 0.26
N LYS A 459 11.39 -32.58 -0.04
CA LYS A 459 10.29 -32.76 0.96
C LYS A 459 10.25 -34.15 1.60
N ASN A 460 10.85 -35.16 0.97
CA ASN A 460 11.00 -36.49 1.55
C ASN A 460 12.13 -36.57 2.58
N ASN A 461 13.14 -35.71 2.45
CA ASN A 461 14.29 -35.66 3.36
C ASN A 461 14.11 -34.61 4.46
N PHE A 462 13.57 -33.45 4.14
CA PHE A 462 13.36 -32.34 5.08
C PHE A 462 11.86 -32.18 5.37
N LYS A 463 11.52 -32.04 6.67
CA LYS A 463 10.15 -31.80 7.12
C LYS A 463 10.13 -30.49 7.92
N PRO A 464 9.16 -29.62 7.68
CA PRO A 464 9.07 -28.38 8.44
C PRO A 464 8.49 -28.64 9.83
N LEU A 465 8.93 -27.85 10.80
CA LEU A 465 8.46 -27.88 12.19
C LEU A 465 7.54 -26.70 12.52
N ASN A 466 7.75 -25.54 11.88
CA ASN A 466 7.03 -24.29 12.13
C ASN A 466 6.39 -23.77 10.84
N HIS A 467 5.09 -24.04 10.65
CA HIS A 467 4.35 -23.70 9.43
C HIS A 467 4.00 -22.21 9.34
N SER A 468 3.70 -21.60 10.49
CA SER A 468 3.44 -20.16 10.60
C SER A 468 4.64 -19.35 10.10
N GLU A 469 5.84 -19.70 10.52
CA GLU A 469 7.09 -19.07 10.07
C GLU A 469 7.38 -19.32 8.58
N LEU A 470 7.04 -20.51 8.06
CA LEU A 470 7.19 -20.80 6.63
C LEU A 470 6.33 -19.90 5.74
N LEU A 471 5.09 -19.59 6.14
CA LEU A 471 4.26 -18.67 5.36
C LEU A 471 4.92 -17.29 5.28
N MET A 472 5.45 -16.81 6.41
CA MET A 472 6.15 -15.53 6.50
C MET A 472 7.41 -15.50 5.66
N ILE A 473 8.15 -16.60 5.56
CA ILE A 473 9.47 -16.65 4.87
C ILE A 473 9.35 -17.06 3.40
N MET A 474 8.57 -18.10 3.09
CA MET A 474 8.55 -18.74 1.76
C MET A 474 7.29 -18.49 0.94
N GLY A 475 6.18 -18.07 1.56
CA GLY A 475 4.95 -17.79 0.82
C GLY A 475 5.19 -16.68 -0.19
N GLY A 476 4.77 -16.86 -1.45
CA GLY A 476 5.00 -15.88 -2.51
C GLY A 476 6.32 -16.04 -3.27
N PHE A 477 7.19 -16.99 -2.87
CA PHE A 477 8.41 -17.33 -3.61
C PHE A 477 8.20 -18.55 -4.50
N THR A 478 8.66 -18.46 -5.73
CA THR A 478 8.45 -19.48 -6.76
C THR A 478 9.44 -20.63 -6.61
N ASP A 479 8.98 -21.84 -6.96
CA ASP A 479 9.77 -23.09 -6.90
C ASP A 479 10.46 -23.38 -5.56
N LYS A 480 9.90 -22.93 -4.43
CA LYS A 480 10.43 -23.32 -3.11
C LYS A 480 9.72 -24.54 -2.56
N PRO A 481 10.41 -25.43 -1.84
CA PRO A 481 9.84 -26.71 -1.43
C PRO A 481 8.67 -26.61 -0.47
N PHE A 482 8.61 -25.54 0.33
CA PHE A 482 7.54 -25.28 1.29
C PHE A 482 6.78 -23.98 1.01
N ASN A 483 6.76 -23.50 -0.25
CA ASN A 483 5.93 -22.36 -0.63
C ASN A 483 4.42 -22.72 -0.69
N CYS A 484 3.59 -21.78 -1.12
CA CYS A 484 2.14 -21.96 -1.17
C CYS A 484 1.72 -23.02 -2.17
N THR A 485 2.34 -23.05 -3.34
CA THR A 485 2.05 -24.03 -4.41
C THR A 485 2.41 -25.46 -4.02
N ASN A 486 3.56 -25.66 -3.38
CA ASN A 486 4.12 -27.00 -3.15
C ASN A 486 3.76 -27.63 -1.79
N TYR A 487 3.31 -26.84 -0.82
CA TYR A 487 3.07 -27.31 0.54
C TYR A 487 2.02 -26.53 1.34
N LEU A 488 2.15 -25.20 1.47
CA LEU A 488 1.37 -24.46 2.49
C LEU A 488 -0.12 -24.44 2.18
N PHE A 489 -0.52 -24.38 0.92
CA PHE A 489 -1.94 -24.40 0.55
C PHE A 489 -2.61 -25.70 1.00
N ASP A 490 -2.03 -26.85 0.63
CA ASP A 490 -2.54 -28.15 1.05
C ASP A 490 -2.50 -28.32 2.57
N TYR A 491 -1.46 -27.78 3.25
CA TYR A 491 -1.39 -27.78 4.70
C TYR A 491 -2.58 -27.04 5.32
N TYR A 492 -2.79 -25.77 4.99
CA TYR A 492 -3.83 -24.96 5.63
C TYR A 492 -5.25 -25.39 5.26
N CYS A 493 -5.47 -25.97 4.08
CA CYS A 493 -6.78 -26.44 3.64
C CYS A 493 -7.16 -27.85 4.13
N GLU A 494 -6.23 -28.65 4.67
CA GLU A 494 -6.51 -30.04 5.07
C GLU A 494 -7.48 -30.14 6.27
N LYS A 495 -7.35 -29.23 7.25
CA LYS A 495 -8.02 -29.35 8.55
C LYS A 495 -8.44 -27.99 9.09
N ARG A 496 -9.56 -27.97 9.79
CA ARG A 496 -10.14 -26.75 10.37
C ARG A 496 -9.21 -26.08 11.38
N GLU A 497 -8.53 -26.86 12.22
CA GLU A 497 -7.67 -26.31 13.29
C GLU A 497 -6.52 -25.45 12.72
N ARG A 498 -6.06 -25.74 11.49
CA ARG A 498 -4.98 -25.00 10.84
C ARG A 498 -5.40 -23.62 10.35
N ILE A 499 -6.71 -23.37 10.21
CA ILE A 499 -7.22 -22.04 9.85
C ILE A 499 -7.11 -21.07 11.03
N ILE A 500 -7.21 -21.59 12.25
CA ILE A 500 -6.96 -20.82 13.47
C ILE A 500 -5.48 -20.41 13.49
N GLU A 501 -4.58 -21.36 13.20
CA GLU A 501 -3.14 -21.08 13.04
C GLU A 501 -2.88 -19.99 11.98
N LEU A 502 -3.49 -20.12 10.80
CA LEU A 502 -3.36 -19.14 9.71
C LEU A 502 -3.88 -17.75 10.12
N SER A 503 -5.05 -17.70 10.75
CA SER A 503 -5.67 -16.43 11.18
C SER A 503 -4.83 -15.73 12.25
N ASN A 504 -4.26 -16.49 13.20
CA ASN A 504 -3.36 -15.95 14.21
C ASN A 504 -2.04 -15.47 13.60
N THR A 505 -1.48 -16.22 12.64
CA THR A 505 -0.25 -15.83 11.92
C THR A 505 -0.44 -14.52 11.17
N LEU A 506 -1.63 -14.32 10.60
CA LEU A 506 -2.01 -13.15 9.83
C LEU A 506 -2.79 -12.09 10.64
N ALA A 507 -2.69 -12.10 11.97
CA ALA A 507 -3.24 -11.05 12.84
C ALA A 507 -2.18 -10.03 13.31
N GLY A 508 -2.61 -8.83 13.70
CA GLY A 508 -1.77 -7.77 14.29
C GLY A 508 -0.85 -7.00 13.33
N HIS A 509 0.01 -6.13 13.89
CA HIS A 509 0.87 -5.20 13.14
C HIS A 509 2.35 -5.61 13.06
N HIS A 510 2.96 -6.04 14.17
CA HIS A 510 4.42 -6.04 14.33
C HIS A 510 5.22 -7.06 13.50
N PHE A 511 4.57 -8.10 12.97
CA PHE A 511 5.24 -9.15 12.18
C PHE A 511 4.83 -9.15 10.70
N GLN A 512 3.90 -8.29 10.29
CA GLN A 512 3.26 -8.39 8.97
C GLN A 512 3.88 -7.55 7.88
N ASN A 513 4.83 -6.66 8.20
CA ASN A 513 5.52 -5.88 7.19
C ASN A 513 6.16 -6.77 6.12
N GLU A 514 6.67 -7.97 6.47
CA GLU A 514 7.23 -8.89 5.48
C GLU A 514 6.16 -9.43 4.50
N VAL A 515 5.00 -9.90 4.98
CA VAL A 515 3.92 -10.42 4.11
C VAL A 515 3.23 -9.29 3.35
N LYS A 516 2.95 -8.17 4.02
CA LYS A 516 2.39 -6.96 3.41
C LYS A 516 3.27 -6.47 2.28
N ASN A 517 4.57 -6.26 2.53
CA ASN A 517 5.52 -5.82 1.51
C ASN A 517 5.66 -6.86 0.40
N ARG A 518 5.70 -8.16 0.72
CA ARG A 518 5.77 -9.20 -0.32
C ARG A 518 4.53 -9.21 -1.22
N LEU A 519 3.31 -9.11 -0.65
CA LEU A 519 2.08 -9.01 -1.43
C LEU A 519 2.09 -7.75 -2.31
N LYS A 520 2.53 -6.61 -1.77
CA LYS A 520 2.71 -5.36 -2.52
C LYS A 520 3.68 -5.57 -3.67
N ASN A 521 4.87 -6.11 -3.41
CA ASN A 521 5.91 -6.35 -4.41
C ASN A 521 5.43 -7.29 -5.53
N ILE A 522 4.79 -8.41 -5.17
CA ILE A 522 4.23 -9.35 -6.15
C ILE A 522 3.12 -8.68 -6.96
N LEU A 523 2.27 -7.85 -6.33
CA LEU A 523 1.20 -7.11 -7.00
C LEU A 523 1.74 -6.10 -8.03
N TYR A 524 2.74 -5.30 -7.66
CA TYR A 524 3.39 -4.36 -8.58
C TYR A 524 4.06 -5.11 -9.73
N PHE A 525 4.81 -6.17 -9.41
CA PHE A 525 5.45 -6.99 -10.43
C PHE A 525 4.43 -7.61 -11.39
N THR A 526 3.36 -8.20 -10.84
CA THR A 526 2.26 -8.79 -11.63
C THR A 526 1.67 -7.72 -12.53
N THR A 527 1.33 -6.54 -12.03
CA THR A 527 0.70 -5.48 -12.85
C THR A 527 1.62 -5.00 -13.99
N LEU A 528 2.92 -4.89 -13.74
CA LEU A 528 3.89 -4.38 -14.72
C LEU A 528 4.33 -5.45 -15.74
N ASN A 529 4.12 -6.74 -15.47
CA ASN A 529 4.45 -7.84 -16.38
C ASN A 529 3.21 -8.54 -16.93
N ASP A 530 2.88 -8.28 -18.19
CA ASP A 530 1.73 -8.88 -18.88
C ASP A 530 1.96 -10.31 -19.39
N ARG A 531 3.15 -10.90 -19.21
CA ARG A 531 3.43 -12.27 -19.66
C ARG A 531 2.89 -13.29 -18.67
N VAL A 532 2.26 -14.34 -19.19
CA VAL A 532 1.92 -15.54 -18.39
C VAL A 532 3.20 -16.13 -17.86
N ASP A 533 3.28 -16.26 -16.54
CA ASP A 533 4.50 -16.64 -15.86
C ASP A 533 4.20 -17.71 -14.81
N ARG A 534 5.15 -18.61 -14.55
CA ARG A 534 5.00 -19.62 -13.50
C ARG A 534 4.82 -19.00 -12.10
N ARG A 535 5.26 -17.76 -11.92
CA ARG A 535 5.00 -16.94 -10.74
C ARG A 535 3.52 -16.70 -10.46
N ASP A 536 2.70 -16.65 -11.50
CA ASP A 536 1.25 -16.42 -11.37
C ASP A 536 0.61 -17.53 -10.51
N GLU A 537 1.14 -18.77 -10.57
CA GLU A 537 0.63 -19.87 -9.75
C GLU A 537 0.96 -19.72 -8.26
N GLU A 538 2.18 -19.29 -7.92
CA GLU A 538 2.53 -19.02 -6.52
C GLU A 538 1.81 -17.78 -6.00
N ALA A 539 1.77 -16.70 -6.78
CA ALA A 539 1.02 -15.49 -6.46
C ALA A 539 -0.45 -15.79 -6.19
N TYR A 540 -1.06 -16.65 -7.01
CA TYR A 540 -2.43 -17.13 -6.83
C TYR A 540 -2.63 -17.79 -5.46
N TYR A 541 -1.84 -18.80 -5.11
CA TYR A 541 -2.03 -19.52 -3.85
C TYR A 541 -1.65 -18.69 -2.62
N PHE A 542 -0.60 -17.87 -2.73
CA PHE A 542 -0.18 -16.98 -1.66
C PHE A 542 -1.25 -15.91 -1.36
N ALA A 543 -1.76 -15.24 -2.40
CA ALA A 543 -2.87 -14.30 -2.27
C ALA A 543 -4.11 -14.98 -1.66
N LEU A 544 -4.46 -16.19 -2.16
CA LEU A 544 -5.63 -16.91 -1.68
C LEU A 544 -5.55 -17.25 -0.18
N LEU A 545 -4.39 -17.70 0.32
CA LEU A 545 -4.18 -17.91 1.76
C LEU A 545 -4.20 -16.60 2.55
N CYS A 546 -3.58 -15.54 2.02
CA CYS A 546 -3.53 -14.23 2.69
C CYS A 546 -4.89 -13.53 2.77
N CYS A 547 -5.87 -13.90 1.94
CA CYS A 547 -7.26 -13.45 2.09
C CYS A 547 -7.87 -13.85 3.45
N ALA A 548 -7.34 -14.86 4.14
CA ALA A 548 -7.77 -15.22 5.49
C ALA A 548 -7.35 -14.19 6.57
N ALA A 549 -6.49 -13.22 6.26
CA ALA A 549 -5.93 -12.30 7.23
C ALA A 549 -7.00 -11.48 7.97
N PRO A 550 -7.00 -11.46 9.32
CA PRO A 550 -7.72 -10.46 10.08
C PRO A 550 -7.23 -9.04 9.79
N ASN A 551 -5.92 -8.85 9.60
CA ASN A 551 -5.35 -7.57 9.21
C ASN A 551 -5.95 -7.11 7.86
N LYS A 552 -6.55 -5.91 7.88
CA LYS A 552 -7.30 -5.37 6.74
C LYS A 552 -6.36 -5.09 5.57
N ASP A 553 -5.17 -4.54 5.81
CA ASP A 553 -4.18 -4.19 4.79
C ASP A 553 -3.72 -5.42 4.00
N VAL A 554 -3.30 -6.46 4.72
CA VAL A 554 -2.89 -7.74 4.12
C VAL A 554 -4.03 -8.34 3.31
N ARG A 555 -5.25 -8.34 3.85
CA ARG A 555 -6.43 -8.86 3.15
C ARG A 555 -6.76 -8.04 1.89
N CYS A 556 -6.63 -6.71 1.93
CA CYS A 556 -6.86 -5.84 0.78
C CYS A 556 -5.84 -6.12 -0.35
N LEU A 557 -4.55 -6.16 -0.02
CA LEU A 557 -3.49 -6.50 -0.97
C LEU A 557 -3.68 -7.89 -1.57
N ALA A 558 -4.02 -8.87 -0.73
CA ALA A 558 -4.27 -10.24 -1.17
C ALA A 558 -5.45 -10.33 -2.15
N MET A 559 -6.58 -9.69 -1.83
CA MET A 559 -7.74 -9.66 -2.74
C MET A 559 -7.42 -8.97 -4.06
N LYS A 560 -6.66 -7.86 -4.01
CA LYS A 560 -6.23 -7.13 -5.21
C LYS A 560 -5.28 -7.97 -6.07
N LEU A 561 -4.27 -8.59 -5.48
CA LEU A 561 -3.35 -9.50 -6.19
C LEU A 561 -4.10 -10.70 -6.80
N LEU A 562 -5.02 -11.30 -6.05
CA LEU A 562 -5.83 -12.40 -6.54
C LEU A 562 -6.67 -11.99 -7.76
N TYR A 563 -7.25 -10.78 -7.73
CA TYR A 563 -7.95 -10.22 -8.89
C TYR A 563 -7.04 -10.04 -10.09
N GLU A 564 -5.85 -9.45 -9.93
CA GLU A 564 -4.91 -9.24 -11.04
C GLU A 564 -4.53 -10.55 -11.71
N VAL A 565 -4.15 -11.57 -10.93
CA VAL A 565 -3.78 -12.89 -11.46
C VAL A 565 -4.95 -13.55 -12.21
N VAL A 566 -6.16 -13.50 -11.64
CA VAL A 566 -7.35 -14.13 -12.24
C VAL A 566 -7.83 -13.38 -13.49
N SER A 567 -7.71 -12.05 -13.52
CA SER A 567 -8.15 -11.23 -14.65
C SER A 567 -7.29 -11.41 -15.91
N LYS A 568 -6.01 -11.76 -15.71
CA LYS A 568 -5.03 -12.03 -16.77
C LYS A 568 -5.30 -13.33 -17.51
N ASN A 569 -5.61 -14.40 -16.77
CA ASN A 569 -5.74 -15.75 -17.33
C ASN A 569 -7.00 -16.47 -16.83
N ASP A 570 -7.90 -16.77 -17.77
CA ASP A 570 -9.18 -17.44 -17.54
C ASP A 570 -9.02 -18.82 -16.88
N GLY A 571 -7.87 -19.48 -16.98
CA GLY A 571 -7.58 -20.76 -16.32
C GLY A 571 -7.66 -20.69 -14.78
N TYR A 572 -7.39 -19.53 -14.18
CA TYR A 572 -7.51 -19.34 -12.73
C TYR A 572 -8.96 -19.18 -12.27
N VAL A 573 -9.89 -18.77 -13.15
CA VAL A 573 -11.33 -18.75 -12.85
C VAL A 573 -11.82 -20.17 -12.54
N GLU A 574 -11.46 -21.14 -13.37
CA GLU A 574 -11.81 -22.55 -13.16
C GLU A 574 -11.15 -23.10 -11.89
N LYS A 575 -9.90 -22.71 -11.63
CA LYS A 575 -9.16 -23.11 -10.44
C LYS A 575 -9.85 -22.61 -9.17
N LEU A 576 -10.29 -21.34 -9.11
CA LEU A 576 -11.03 -20.79 -7.97
C LEU A 576 -12.31 -21.56 -7.71
N ILE A 577 -13.12 -21.77 -8.76
CA ILE A 577 -14.38 -22.51 -8.67
C ILE A 577 -14.13 -23.93 -8.13
N SER A 578 -13.12 -24.63 -8.65
CA SER A 578 -12.80 -26.01 -8.23
C SER A 578 -12.30 -26.13 -6.79
N LYS A 579 -11.65 -25.09 -6.27
CA LYS A 579 -11.08 -25.09 -4.91
C LYS A 579 -12.03 -24.56 -3.85
N TYR A 580 -13.10 -23.86 -4.23
CA TYR A 580 -14.04 -23.24 -3.29
C TYR A 580 -14.52 -24.18 -2.19
N ASP A 581 -14.99 -25.38 -2.56
CA ASP A 581 -15.52 -26.37 -1.61
C ASP A 581 -14.44 -26.97 -0.68
N THR A 582 -13.16 -26.90 -1.06
CA THR A 582 -12.04 -27.39 -0.24
C THR A 582 -11.56 -26.37 0.80
N ILE A 583 -11.94 -25.11 0.64
CA ILE A 583 -11.53 -24.01 1.49
C ILE A 583 -12.54 -23.87 2.61
N LEU A 584 -12.07 -23.98 3.86
CA LEU A 584 -12.96 -23.87 5.03
C LEU A 584 -12.97 -22.47 5.64
N ASP A 585 -11.99 -21.61 5.32
CA ASP A 585 -11.96 -20.23 5.85
C ASP A 585 -12.97 -19.33 5.14
N LEU A 586 -13.80 -18.65 5.92
CA LEU A 586 -14.94 -17.88 5.41
C LEU A 586 -14.53 -16.56 4.72
N TYR A 587 -13.41 -15.94 5.13
CA TYR A 587 -12.89 -14.76 4.43
C TYR A 587 -12.34 -15.12 3.05
N ILE A 588 -11.65 -16.26 2.92
CA ILE A 588 -11.20 -16.74 1.61
C ILE A 588 -12.40 -17.03 0.71
N GLN A 589 -13.45 -17.69 1.21
CA GLN A 589 -14.66 -17.94 0.43
C GLN A 589 -15.33 -16.65 -0.05
N GLU A 590 -15.47 -15.65 0.83
CA GLU A 590 -16.01 -14.34 0.46
C GLU A 590 -15.13 -13.63 -0.59
N ALA A 591 -13.80 -13.69 -0.45
CA ALA A 591 -12.86 -13.12 -1.41
C ALA A 591 -12.98 -13.77 -2.80
N ILE A 592 -13.15 -15.11 -2.87
CA ILE A 592 -13.40 -15.82 -4.13
C ILE A 592 -14.67 -15.29 -4.80
N ILE A 593 -15.76 -15.17 -4.03
CA ILE A 593 -17.02 -14.63 -4.55
C ILE A 593 -16.81 -13.21 -5.06
N TYR A 594 -16.08 -12.37 -4.31
CA TYR A 594 -15.85 -11.00 -4.71
C TYR A 594 -15.03 -10.89 -6.00
N VAL A 595 -13.88 -11.58 -6.08
CA VAL A 595 -13.04 -11.58 -7.29
C VAL A 595 -13.83 -12.05 -8.51
N LEU A 596 -14.52 -13.19 -8.41
CA LEU A 596 -15.32 -13.73 -9.52
C LEU A 596 -16.44 -12.78 -9.94
N SER A 597 -17.02 -12.00 -9.02
CA SER A 597 -18.08 -11.05 -9.34
C SER A 597 -17.61 -9.88 -10.21
N GLN A 598 -16.30 -9.66 -10.30
CA GLN A 598 -15.67 -8.62 -11.11
C GLN A 598 -15.13 -9.15 -12.45
N ILE A 599 -15.21 -10.46 -12.72
CA ILE A 599 -14.72 -11.09 -13.96
C ILE A 599 -15.87 -11.25 -14.96
N LYS A 600 -15.79 -10.54 -16.08
CA LYS A 600 -16.79 -10.66 -17.16
C LYS A 600 -16.51 -11.80 -18.15
N LYS A 601 -15.23 -12.20 -18.29
CA LYS A 601 -14.85 -13.32 -19.16
C LYS A 601 -15.40 -14.63 -18.59
N VAL A 602 -15.76 -15.57 -19.47
CA VAL A 602 -16.27 -16.90 -19.06
C VAL A 602 -17.50 -16.83 -18.14
N ARG A 603 -18.33 -15.78 -18.30
CA ARG A 603 -19.50 -15.46 -17.46
C ARG A 603 -20.40 -16.66 -17.20
N GLU A 604 -20.64 -17.49 -18.21
CA GLU A 604 -21.51 -18.67 -18.12
C GLU A 604 -21.09 -19.65 -17.01
N LYS A 605 -19.78 -19.89 -16.83
CA LYS A 605 -19.27 -20.79 -15.78
C LYS A 605 -19.45 -20.19 -14.39
N ILE A 606 -19.23 -18.89 -14.26
CA ILE A 606 -19.41 -18.16 -12.99
C ILE A 606 -20.90 -18.14 -12.61
N VAL A 607 -21.80 -17.91 -13.58
CA VAL A 607 -23.25 -17.98 -13.38
C VAL A 607 -23.66 -19.37 -12.88
N TYR A 608 -23.16 -20.44 -13.50
CA TYR A 608 -23.43 -21.80 -13.04
C TYR A 608 -22.96 -22.03 -11.60
N PHE A 609 -21.72 -21.65 -11.30
CA PHE A 609 -21.14 -21.75 -9.96
C PHE A 609 -21.95 -20.98 -8.89
N TYR A 610 -22.36 -19.75 -9.19
CA TYR A 610 -23.17 -18.97 -8.26
C TYR A 610 -24.57 -19.54 -8.05
N ASN A 611 -25.22 -20.06 -9.09
CA ASN A 611 -26.50 -20.75 -8.92
C ASN A 611 -26.36 -22.00 -8.03
N GLU A 612 -25.26 -22.74 -8.16
CA GLU A 612 -24.96 -23.88 -7.28
C GLU A 612 -24.72 -23.43 -5.83
N ILE A 613 -23.96 -22.36 -5.59
CA ILE A 613 -23.77 -21.78 -4.24
C ILE A 613 -25.11 -21.35 -3.64
N ILE A 614 -25.98 -20.74 -4.45
CA ILE A 614 -27.30 -20.29 -3.98
C ILE A 614 -28.12 -21.45 -3.44
N ILE A 615 -28.04 -22.61 -4.08
CA ILE A 615 -28.80 -23.81 -3.73
C ILE A 615 -28.15 -24.60 -2.58
N LYS A 616 -26.83 -24.81 -2.64
CA LYS A 616 -26.12 -25.77 -1.76
C LYS A 616 -25.67 -25.17 -0.43
N GLN A 617 -25.27 -23.91 -0.41
CA GLN A 617 -24.64 -23.33 0.77
C GLN A 617 -25.70 -22.71 1.69
N GLU A 618 -25.86 -23.25 2.91
CA GLU A 618 -26.91 -22.79 3.84
C GLU A 618 -26.76 -21.32 4.23
N ASN A 619 -25.53 -20.89 4.56
CA ASN A 619 -25.26 -19.55 5.06
C ASN A 619 -24.21 -18.85 4.17
N LEU A 620 -24.50 -17.62 3.79
CA LEU A 620 -23.61 -16.71 3.06
C LEU A 620 -23.60 -15.36 3.76
N THR A 621 -22.50 -14.63 3.64
CA THR A 621 -22.42 -13.27 4.16
C THR A 621 -23.27 -12.32 3.31
N ALA A 622 -23.77 -11.25 3.93
CA ALA A 622 -24.57 -10.23 3.26
C ALA A 622 -23.88 -9.67 2.01
N LYS A 623 -22.58 -9.33 2.11
CA LYS A 623 -21.76 -8.84 0.99
C LYS A 623 -21.68 -9.87 -0.15
N SER A 624 -21.46 -11.14 0.17
CA SER A 624 -21.44 -12.23 -0.83
C SER A 624 -22.77 -12.36 -1.58
N ILE A 625 -23.90 -12.32 -0.87
CA ILE A 625 -25.25 -12.38 -1.47
C ILE A 625 -25.44 -11.21 -2.43
N ARG A 626 -25.12 -9.99 -2.00
CA ARG A 626 -25.26 -8.77 -2.79
C ARG A 626 -24.40 -8.78 -4.06
N ARG A 627 -23.15 -9.28 -3.98
CA ARG A 627 -22.23 -9.42 -5.11
C ARG A 627 -22.71 -10.46 -6.13
N ILE A 628 -23.17 -11.62 -5.67
CA ILE A 628 -23.74 -12.65 -6.53
C ILE A 628 -24.97 -12.12 -7.27
N ALA A 629 -25.91 -11.50 -6.55
CA ALA A 629 -27.14 -10.97 -7.13
C ALA A 629 -26.85 -9.90 -8.21
N GLN A 630 -25.88 -9.01 -7.96
CA GLN A 630 -25.43 -8.01 -8.92
C GLN A 630 -24.85 -8.65 -10.19
N PHE A 631 -24.00 -9.66 -10.04
CA PHE A 631 -23.40 -10.36 -11.18
C PHE A 631 -24.44 -11.07 -12.07
N LEU A 632 -25.47 -11.64 -11.45
CA LEU A 632 -26.60 -12.26 -12.13
C LEU A 632 -27.53 -11.25 -12.82
N GLY A 633 -27.30 -9.95 -12.65
CA GLY A 633 -28.04 -8.87 -13.31
C GLY A 633 -29.29 -8.40 -12.56
N SER A 634 -29.49 -8.85 -11.33
CA SER A 634 -30.65 -8.46 -10.51
C SER A 634 -30.20 -8.19 -9.06
N PRO A 635 -29.64 -6.99 -8.79
CA PRO A 635 -28.94 -6.68 -7.55
C PRO A 635 -29.73 -6.89 -6.26
N TYR A 636 -31.06 -6.82 -6.31
CA TYR A 636 -31.95 -6.87 -5.14
C TYR A 636 -32.88 -8.09 -5.10
N SER A 637 -32.85 -8.99 -6.10
CA SER A 637 -33.75 -10.15 -6.11
C SER A 637 -33.43 -11.23 -5.07
N PHE A 638 -32.35 -11.07 -4.30
CA PHE A 638 -31.99 -12.01 -3.25
C PHE A 638 -33.05 -12.12 -2.14
N ILE A 639 -33.95 -11.14 -2.01
CA ILE A 639 -35.14 -11.23 -1.13
C ILE A 639 -36.04 -12.41 -1.51
N MET A 640 -36.03 -12.84 -2.78
CA MET A 640 -36.81 -13.99 -3.27
C MET A 640 -36.08 -15.31 -3.06
N TRP A 641 -34.83 -15.30 -2.61
CA TRP A 641 -34.09 -16.54 -2.37
C TRP A 641 -34.65 -17.25 -1.14
N ASN A 642 -34.83 -18.56 -1.23
CA ASN A 642 -35.28 -19.37 -0.11
C ASN A 642 -34.06 -19.74 0.74
N ARG A 643 -33.82 -19.01 1.82
CA ARG A 643 -32.67 -19.19 2.72
C ARG A 643 -33.13 -19.48 4.13
N LYS A 644 -32.27 -20.16 4.89
CA LYS A 644 -32.50 -20.42 6.31
C LYS A 644 -32.66 -19.10 7.07
N ASP A 645 -33.75 -18.99 7.79
CA ASP A 645 -33.98 -17.87 8.69
C ASP A 645 -33.29 -18.12 10.04
N LEU A 646 -32.34 -17.25 10.37
CA LEU A 646 -31.60 -17.28 11.63
C LEU A 646 -32.32 -16.50 12.74
N TYR A 647 -33.25 -15.61 12.40
CA TYR A 647 -34.07 -14.91 13.39
C TYR A 647 -35.18 -15.81 13.90
N LYS A 648 -35.40 -15.80 15.22
CA LYS A 648 -36.53 -16.48 15.86
C LYS A 648 -37.13 -15.60 16.94
N PHE A 649 -38.41 -15.29 16.79
CA PHE A 649 -39.16 -14.55 17.80
C PHE A 649 -39.29 -15.34 19.10
N LYS A 650 -39.12 -14.66 20.24
CA LYS A 650 -39.29 -15.23 21.58
C LYS A 650 -39.79 -14.15 22.54
N HIS A 651 -40.95 -14.39 23.15
CA HIS A 651 -41.63 -13.42 24.02
C HIS A 651 -40.81 -12.92 25.21
N ASN A 652 -39.93 -13.74 25.77
CA ASN A 652 -39.09 -13.40 26.93
C ASN A 652 -37.61 -13.44 26.53
N ALA A 653 -37.27 -12.87 25.38
CA ALA A 653 -35.88 -12.74 24.98
C ALA A 653 -35.19 -11.69 25.86
N GLU A 654 -33.96 -11.99 26.27
CA GLU A 654 -33.12 -11.10 27.09
C GLU A 654 -31.71 -11.08 26.50
N VAL A 655 -31.06 -9.91 26.57
CA VAL A 655 -29.68 -9.75 26.13
C VAL A 655 -28.75 -10.29 27.22
N SER A 656 -28.02 -11.35 26.90
CA SER A 656 -27.07 -11.94 27.85
C SER A 656 -25.90 -10.98 28.13
N ASP A 657 -25.24 -11.16 29.28
CA ASP A 657 -23.99 -10.44 29.59
C ASP A 657 -22.91 -10.74 28.55
N TYR A 658 -22.89 -11.97 28.03
CA TYR A 658 -21.96 -12.39 26.99
C TYR A 658 -22.07 -11.54 25.72
N LEU A 659 -23.28 -11.34 25.19
CA LEU A 659 -23.46 -10.53 23.98
C LEU A 659 -23.29 -9.04 24.27
N ASN A 660 -23.81 -8.57 25.41
CA ASN A 660 -23.68 -7.19 25.84
C ASN A 660 -22.21 -6.75 25.86
N ASP A 661 -21.35 -7.58 26.43
CA ASP A 661 -19.91 -7.28 26.53
C ASP A 661 -19.24 -7.18 25.16
N ILE A 662 -19.57 -8.08 24.23
CA ILE A 662 -19.05 -8.08 22.86
C ILE A 662 -19.48 -6.80 22.14
N LEU A 663 -20.79 -6.52 22.11
CA LEU A 663 -21.34 -5.41 21.33
C LEU A 663 -20.91 -4.06 21.88
N PHE A 664 -20.93 -3.90 23.21
CA PHE A 664 -20.48 -2.67 23.86
C PHE A 664 -19.01 -2.38 23.56
N TYR A 665 -18.16 -3.42 23.60
CA TYR A 665 -16.74 -3.24 23.33
C TYR A 665 -16.46 -2.94 21.84
N VAL A 666 -17.12 -3.64 20.92
CA VAL A 666 -16.99 -3.36 19.48
C VAL A 666 -17.45 -1.94 19.16
N ASP A 667 -18.61 -1.51 19.67
CA ASP A 667 -19.13 -0.15 19.43
C ASP A 667 -18.20 0.93 20.01
N LEU A 668 -17.60 0.66 21.17
CA LEU A 668 -16.62 1.56 21.80
C LEU A 668 -15.34 1.71 20.98
N MET A 669 -14.81 0.59 20.47
CA MET A 669 -13.51 0.52 19.79
C MET A 669 -13.58 0.72 18.28
N ASN A 670 -14.76 0.59 17.67
CA ASN A 670 -14.99 0.83 16.25
C ASN A 670 -16.46 1.23 16.01
N LYS A 671 -16.72 2.53 16.15
CA LYS A 671 -18.07 3.09 16.16
C LYS A 671 -18.88 2.87 14.88
N ASP A 672 -18.18 2.79 13.75
CA ASP A 672 -18.80 2.73 12.42
C ASP A 672 -18.89 1.31 11.87
N PHE A 673 -18.42 0.31 12.62
CA PHE A 673 -18.39 -1.07 12.15
C PHE A 673 -19.76 -1.74 12.21
N LEU A 674 -20.47 -1.62 13.34
CA LEU A 674 -21.78 -2.25 13.49
C LEU A 674 -22.83 -1.48 12.66
N PRO A 675 -23.78 -2.17 12.00
CA PRO A 675 -24.87 -1.53 11.26
C PRO A 675 -25.92 -0.82 12.16
N PHE A 676 -25.67 -0.75 13.47
CA PHE A 676 -26.50 -0.08 14.49
C PHE A 676 -25.60 0.37 15.63
N ARG A 677 -26.07 1.33 16.45
CA ARG A 677 -25.37 1.84 17.63
C ARG A 677 -25.81 1.08 18.87
N TYR A 678 -24.85 0.62 19.68
CA TYR A 678 -25.10 -0.17 20.88
C TYR A 678 -24.58 0.51 22.15
N TRP A 679 -25.46 0.97 23.02
CA TRP A 679 -25.10 1.67 24.26
C TRP A 679 -25.28 0.82 25.52
N GLY A 680 -25.97 -0.31 25.40
CA GLY A 680 -26.21 -1.26 26.48
C GLY A 680 -27.50 -2.05 26.25
N LYS A 681 -27.81 -2.96 27.18
CA LYS A 681 -28.98 -3.85 27.09
C LYS A 681 -30.31 -3.14 26.86
N ASP A 682 -30.47 -1.94 27.42
CA ASP A 682 -31.71 -1.18 27.37
C ASP A 682 -31.73 -0.10 26.27
N HIS A 683 -30.60 0.14 25.57
CA HIS A 683 -30.49 1.22 24.60
C HIS A 683 -29.71 0.84 23.34
N ILE A 684 -30.46 0.63 22.26
CA ILE A 684 -29.96 0.21 20.95
C ILE A 684 -30.65 1.07 19.90
N ASP A 685 -29.85 1.75 19.08
CA ASP A 685 -30.35 2.57 17.99
C ASP A 685 -30.02 1.92 16.66
N MET A 686 -31.07 1.43 15.99
CA MET A 686 -30.99 0.80 14.68
C MET A 686 -31.79 1.64 13.70
N HIS A 687 -31.09 2.41 12.87
CA HIS A 687 -31.70 3.30 11.88
C HIS A 687 -32.52 2.54 10.83
N THR A 688 -32.10 1.33 10.43
CA THR A 688 -32.83 0.48 9.47
C THR A 688 -33.25 -0.82 10.15
N LYS A 689 -34.56 -0.97 10.39
CA LYS A 689 -35.14 -2.16 11.03
C LYS A 689 -35.72 -3.10 9.97
N PHE A 690 -35.80 -4.38 10.30
CA PHE A 690 -36.45 -5.39 9.46
C PHE A 690 -37.93 -5.50 9.82
N LEU A 691 -38.78 -5.70 8.81
CA LEU A 691 -40.21 -5.99 8.97
C LEU A 691 -40.39 -7.44 9.36
N VAL A 692 -41.34 -7.75 10.26
CA VAL A 692 -41.68 -9.13 10.64
C VAL A 692 -42.73 -9.75 9.71
N ASN A 693 -43.36 -8.93 8.87
CA ASN A 693 -44.36 -9.34 7.89
C ASN A 693 -43.79 -10.39 6.92
N ASP A 694 -44.67 -11.26 6.40
CA ASP A 694 -44.25 -12.24 5.39
C ASP A 694 -43.73 -11.51 4.15
N LYS A 695 -42.55 -11.90 3.66
CA LYS A 695 -41.95 -11.22 2.51
C LYS A 695 -42.81 -11.29 1.24
N ASN A 696 -43.67 -12.30 1.08
CA ASN A 696 -44.57 -12.37 -0.07
C ASN A 696 -45.75 -11.39 0.07
N GLU A 697 -46.21 -11.12 1.29
CA GLU A 697 -47.19 -10.07 1.57
C GLU A 697 -46.62 -8.69 1.19
N ILE A 698 -45.41 -8.36 1.68
CA ILE A 698 -44.74 -7.09 1.33
C ILE A 698 -44.43 -7.01 -0.17
N ASN A 699 -43.99 -8.10 -0.79
CA ASN A 699 -43.80 -8.15 -2.24
C ASN A 699 -45.10 -7.87 -3.00
N THR A 700 -46.24 -8.36 -2.51
CA THR A 700 -47.55 -8.09 -3.13
C THR A 700 -47.89 -6.61 -3.06
N ILE A 701 -47.62 -5.95 -1.93
CA ILE A 701 -47.78 -4.50 -1.76
C ILE A 701 -46.86 -3.76 -2.74
N ASN A 702 -45.56 -4.07 -2.76
CA ASN A 702 -44.61 -3.42 -3.66
C ASN A 702 -45.00 -3.57 -5.14
N ASN A 703 -45.45 -4.77 -5.56
CA ASN A 703 -45.91 -4.99 -6.93
C ASN A 703 -47.21 -4.23 -7.26
N TYR A 704 -48.14 -4.12 -6.30
CA TYR A 704 -49.33 -3.28 -6.46
C TYR A 704 -48.94 -1.81 -6.69
N LEU A 705 -48.01 -1.29 -5.89
CA LEU A 705 -47.53 0.08 -6.02
C LEU A 705 -46.79 0.32 -7.34
N TYR A 706 -45.89 -0.60 -7.71
CA TYR A 706 -45.17 -0.56 -8.98
C TYR A 706 -46.15 -0.45 -10.16
N ASN A 707 -47.12 -1.37 -10.25
CA ASN A 707 -48.07 -1.39 -11.36
C ASN A 707 -48.97 -0.15 -11.42
N LYS A 708 -49.35 0.42 -10.26
CA LYS A 708 -50.22 1.59 -10.19
C LYS A 708 -49.47 2.90 -10.46
N TYR A 709 -48.21 2.99 -10.05
CA TYR A 709 -47.43 4.23 -10.05
C TYR A 709 -46.17 4.19 -10.92
N ASP A 710 -46.09 3.26 -11.89
CA ASP A 710 -44.98 3.15 -12.85
C ASP A 710 -44.77 4.48 -13.62
N CYS A 711 -45.86 5.21 -13.92
CA CYS A 711 -45.78 6.53 -14.56
C CYS A 711 -45.05 7.62 -13.75
N VAL A 712 -44.73 7.37 -12.48
CA VAL A 712 -43.97 8.29 -11.62
C VAL A 712 -42.46 8.10 -11.76
N CYS A 713 -42.00 6.94 -12.25
CA CYS A 713 -40.59 6.63 -12.40
C CYS A 713 -39.90 7.66 -13.32
N GLY A 714 -38.88 8.36 -12.79
CA GLY A 714 -38.18 9.43 -13.51
C GLY A 714 -38.92 10.77 -13.61
N GLY A 715 -40.13 10.89 -13.07
CA GLY A 715 -40.92 12.13 -13.03
C GLY A 715 -40.59 13.04 -11.84
N LYS A 716 -41.08 14.30 -11.84
CA LYS A 716 -40.86 15.28 -10.76
C LYS A 716 -41.26 14.80 -9.36
N CYS A 717 -42.27 13.94 -9.26
CA CYS A 717 -42.81 13.42 -8.00
C CYS A 717 -42.02 12.21 -7.47
N SER A 718 -41.04 11.73 -8.23
CA SER A 718 -40.13 10.67 -7.82
C SER A 718 -39.32 11.12 -6.59
N GLY A 719 -39.42 10.38 -5.48
CA GLY A 719 -38.79 10.72 -4.21
C GLY A 719 -39.48 11.83 -3.39
N TRP A 720 -40.68 12.29 -3.76
CA TRP A 720 -41.42 13.30 -3.00
C TRP A 720 -42.04 12.75 -1.71
N MET A 721 -41.82 13.45 -0.59
CA MET A 721 -42.38 13.08 0.71
C MET A 721 -43.91 13.17 0.76
N ALA A 722 -44.50 14.20 0.12
CA ALA A 722 -45.96 14.34 0.03
C ALA A 722 -46.61 13.16 -0.71
N PHE A 723 -45.95 12.67 -1.77
CA PHE A 723 -46.40 11.50 -2.51
C PHE A 723 -46.30 10.22 -1.68
N LYS A 724 -45.20 10.05 -0.94
CA LYS A 724 -45.04 8.96 0.05
C LYS A 724 -46.17 8.95 1.08
N ASN A 725 -46.48 10.09 1.69
CA ASN A 725 -47.54 10.20 2.71
C ASN A 725 -48.91 9.79 2.17
N ARG A 726 -49.24 10.17 0.93
CA ARG A 726 -50.48 9.76 0.26
C ARG A 726 -50.54 8.26 0.04
N ILE A 727 -49.47 7.66 -0.47
CA ILE A 727 -49.41 6.21 -0.73
C ILE A 727 -49.52 5.42 0.58
N MET A 728 -48.92 5.90 1.67
CA MET A 728 -48.99 5.21 2.97
C MET A 728 -50.44 5.00 3.44
N LEU A 729 -51.34 5.97 3.23
CA LEU A 729 -52.77 5.84 3.54
C LEU A 729 -53.47 4.73 2.73
N GLU A 730 -52.95 4.38 1.56
CA GLU A 730 -53.46 3.26 0.75
C GLU A 730 -52.93 1.91 1.24
N ILE A 731 -51.77 1.88 1.91
CA ILE A 731 -51.11 0.66 2.41
C ILE A 731 -51.62 0.29 3.80
N GLU A 732 -51.91 1.27 4.66
CA GLU A 732 -52.41 1.04 6.03
C GLU A 732 -53.58 0.03 6.12
N PRO A 733 -54.56 0.02 5.19
CA PRO A 733 -55.63 -0.99 5.18
C PRO A 733 -55.21 -2.36 4.64
N MET A 734 -54.09 -2.45 3.91
CA MET A 734 -53.64 -3.68 3.23
C MET A 734 -52.89 -4.62 4.17
N ALA A 735 -52.04 -4.08 5.06
CA ALA A 735 -51.28 -4.87 6.02
C ALA A 735 -50.88 -4.04 7.25
N GLU A 736 -50.85 -4.68 8.42
CA GLU A 736 -50.27 -4.07 9.63
C GLU A 736 -48.75 -4.25 9.61
N ILE A 737 -48.02 -3.14 9.43
CA ILE A 737 -46.57 -3.15 9.26
C ILE A 737 -45.89 -3.13 10.63
N LYS A 738 -45.19 -4.23 10.96
CA LYS A 738 -44.48 -4.40 12.24
C LYS A 738 -43.00 -4.69 12.01
N THR A 739 -42.16 -4.24 12.93
CA THR A 739 -40.73 -4.56 12.91
C THR A 739 -40.40 -5.76 13.78
N VAL A 740 -39.25 -6.39 13.52
CA VAL A 740 -38.70 -7.44 14.37
C VAL A 740 -38.51 -6.97 15.83
N ASP A 741 -38.66 -7.90 16.76
CA ASP A 741 -38.42 -7.64 18.18
C ASP A 741 -36.92 -7.58 18.46
N MET A 742 -36.46 -6.50 19.10
CA MET A 742 -35.02 -6.24 19.28
C MET A 742 -34.35 -7.25 20.22
N ASN A 743 -35.02 -7.66 21.28
CA ASN A 743 -34.43 -8.64 22.20
C ASN A 743 -34.31 -10.02 21.52
N SER A 744 -35.34 -10.43 20.78
CA SER A 744 -35.32 -11.65 19.96
C SER A 744 -34.25 -11.58 18.86
N PHE A 745 -34.06 -10.41 18.27
CA PHE A 745 -33.02 -10.14 17.28
C PHE A 745 -31.63 -10.37 17.88
N LEU A 746 -31.35 -9.82 19.06
CA LEU A 746 -30.05 -9.94 19.72
C LEU A 746 -29.79 -11.36 20.22
N GLU A 747 -30.78 -12.01 20.84
CA GLU A 747 -30.64 -13.41 21.27
C GLU A 747 -30.37 -14.35 20.07
N SER A 748 -31.00 -14.07 18.92
CA SER A 748 -30.73 -14.81 17.68
C SER A 748 -29.33 -14.51 17.15
N PHE A 749 -28.90 -13.25 17.21
CA PHE A 749 -27.57 -12.83 16.81
C PHE A 749 -26.47 -13.48 17.67
N GLU A 750 -26.67 -13.59 18.98
CA GLU A 750 -25.76 -14.27 19.90
C GLU A 750 -25.46 -15.71 19.49
N LYS A 751 -26.48 -16.44 19.00
CA LYS A 751 -26.30 -17.84 18.55
C LYS A 751 -25.31 -17.91 17.40
N VAL A 752 -25.36 -16.94 16.48
CA VAL A 752 -24.41 -16.83 15.37
C VAL A 752 -23.01 -16.51 15.90
N PHE A 753 -22.88 -15.53 16.80
CA PHE A 753 -21.60 -15.21 17.46
C PHE A 753 -20.97 -16.43 18.11
N ARG A 754 -21.71 -17.17 18.94
CA ARG A 754 -21.22 -18.37 19.62
C ARG A 754 -20.75 -19.44 18.64
N CYS A 755 -21.45 -19.62 17.52
CA CYS A 755 -21.05 -20.56 16.48
C CYS A 755 -19.73 -20.13 15.81
N VAL A 756 -19.60 -18.86 15.43
CA VAL A 756 -18.40 -18.32 14.75
C VAL A 756 -17.21 -18.25 15.70
N PHE A 757 -17.39 -17.79 16.94
CA PHE A 757 -16.33 -17.72 17.93
C PHE A 757 -15.82 -19.11 18.27
N LYS A 758 -16.71 -20.09 18.42
CA LYS A 758 -16.31 -21.50 18.51
C LYS A 758 -15.63 -21.99 17.23
N TYR A 759 -16.03 -21.48 16.06
CA TYR A 759 -15.43 -21.86 14.78
C TYR A 759 -13.92 -21.52 14.73
N TYR A 760 -13.57 -20.34 15.24
CA TYR A 760 -12.19 -19.81 15.25
C TYR A 760 -11.47 -19.90 16.60
N ASP A 761 -12.03 -20.60 17.59
CA ASP A 761 -11.50 -20.73 18.95
C ASP A 761 -11.24 -19.38 19.67
N ILE A 762 -12.17 -18.45 19.50
CA ILE A 762 -12.11 -17.10 20.07
C ILE A 762 -12.73 -17.11 21.48
N SER A 763 -11.96 -16.67 22.47
CA SER A 763 -12.46 -16.42 23.83
C SER A 763 -13.27 -15.13 23.90
N ALA A 764 -14.35 -15.16 24.68
CA ALA A 764 -15.16 -13.99 25.00
C ALA A 764 -14.76 -13.28 26.30
N ASP A 765 -13.78 -13.81 27.05
CA ASP A 765 -13.37 -13.22 28.33
C ASP A 765 -12.57 -11.92 28.12
N ARG A 766 -12.91 -10.88 28.89
CA ARG A 766 -12.33 -9.52 28.88
C ARG A 766 -10.81 -9.43 29.16
N LYS A 767 -10.16 -10.51 29.61
CA LYS A 767 -8.80 -10.46 30.19
C LYS A 767 -7.63 -10.15 29.24
N PRO A 768 -7.70 -10.33 27.90
CA PRO A 768 -6.63 -9.89 27.02
C PRO A 768 -6.74 -8.43 26.54
N MET A 769 -7.82 -7.69 26.85
CA MET A 769 -8.26 -6.54 26.04
C MET A 769 -7.80 -5.14 26.49
N ASN A 770 -6.58 -5.02 27.06
CA ASN A 770 -5.83 -3.75 27.06
C ASN A 770 -5.08 -3.60 25.72
N ILE A 771 -5.82 -3.69 24.62
CA ILE A 771 -5.28 -3.70 23.26
C ILE A 771 -5.56 -2.32 22.65
N ARG A 772 -4.57 -1.75 21.95
CA ARG A 772 -4.74 -0.50 21.22
C ARG A 772 -5.84 -0.66 20.17
N GLU A 773 -6.53 0.42 19.84
CA GLU A 773 -7.63 0.39 18.86
C GLU A 773 -7.21 -0.27 17.53
N GLU A 774 -6.04 0.09 17.02
CA GLU A 774 -5.53 -0.46 15.75
C GLU A 774 -5.23 -1.96 15.85
N ASP A 775 -4.61 -2.42 16.94
CA ASP A 775 -4.37 -3.85 17.18
C ASP A 775 -5.69 -4.63 17.31
N PHE A 776 -6.73 -3.99 17.88
CA PHE A 776 -8.06 -4.55 17.96
C PHE A 776 -8.69 -4.71 16.57
N HIS A 777 -8.59 -3.70 15.70
CA HIS A 777 -9.11 -3.75 14.33
C HIS A 777 -8.48 -4.88 13.50
N HIS A 778 -7.24 -5.26 13.77
CA HIS A 778 -6.52 -6.34 13.06
C HIS A 778 -6.48 -7.67 13.80
N SER A 779 -7.38 -7.87 14.78
CA SER A 779 -7.44 -9.06 15.60
C SER A 779 -8.32 -10.16 15.00
N VAL A 780 -8.03 -11.43 15.35
CA VAL A 780 -8.91 -12.57 15.04
C VAL A 780 -10.30 -12.39 15.66
N TYR A 781 -10.38 -11.66 16.79
CA TYR A 781 -11.64 -11.30 17.43
C TYR A 781 -12.53 -10.51 16.46
N MET A 782 -12.02 -9.42 15.88
CA MET A 782 -12.76 -8.61 14.92
C MET A 782 -13.11 -9.38 13.65
N LYS A 783 -12.26 -10.32 13.21
CA LYS A 783 -12.63 -11.26 12.14
C LYS A 783 -13.86 -12.10 12.50
N GLY A 784 -13.92 -12.62 13.72
CA GLY A 784 -15.09 -13.36 14.21
C GLY A 784 -16.36 -12.50 14.25
N VAL A 785 -16.24 -11.22 14.64
CA VAL A 785 -17.36 -10.28 14.69
C VAL A 785 -17.89 -9.96 13.28
N ASP A 786 -17.01 -9.69 12.31
CA ASP A 786 -17.38 -9.40 10.91
C ASP A 786 -18.11 -10.57 10.26
N ILE A 787 -17.55 -11.77 10.39
CA ILE A 787 -18.18 -12.99 9.87
C ILE A 787 -19.57 -13.20 10.50
N ALA A 788 -19.69 -13.09 11.82
CA ALA A 788 -20.97 -13.30 12.50
C ALA A 788 -22.02 -12.28 12.04
N THR A 789 -21.63 -11.00 11.94
CA THR A 789 -22.49 -9.91 11.46
C THR A 789 -22.92 -10.15 10.02
N GLY A 790 -21.97 -10.46 9.13
CA GLY A 790 -22.23 -10.74 7.73
C GLY A 790 -23.18 -11.91 7.52
N LEU A 791 -23.01 -13.02 8.25
CA LEU A 791 -23.90 -14.20 8.15
C LEU A 791 -25.31 -13.91 8.66
N TYR A 792 -25.44 -13.19 9.78
CA TYR A 792 -26.75 -12.90 10.36
C TYR A 792 -27.55 -11.93 9.47
N TYR A 793 -26.93 -10.84 9.01
CA TYR A 793 -27.56 -9.91 8.07
C TYR A 793 -27.82 -10.54 6.70
N GLY A 794 -26.97 -11.47 6.26
CA GLY A 794 -27.19 -12.25 5.04
C GLY A 794 -28.47 -13.11 5.11
N SER A 795 -28.76 -13.68 6.28
CA SER A 795 -30.04 -14.37 6.51
C SER A 795 -31.22 -13.40 6.51
N LEU A 796 -31.10 -12.26 7.22
CA LEU A 796 -32.17 -11.28 7.33
C LEU A 796 -32.56 -10.67 5.98
N MET A 797 -31.58 -10.25 5.17
CA MET A 797 -31.82 -9.60 3.87
C MET A 797 -32.50 -10.52 2.83
N CYS A 798 -32.39 -11.84 2.99
CA CYS A 798 -33.08 -12.82 2.15
C CYS A 798 -34.48 -13.17 2.66
N ASN A 799 -34.81 -12.86 3.91
CA ASN A 799 -36.07 -13.27 4.54
C ASN A 799 -37.00 -12.10 4.86
N TYR A 800 -36.47 -10.88 5.00
CA TYR A 800 -37.22 -9.73 5.48
C TYR A 800 -36.92 -8.47 4.66
N TYR A 801 -37.98 -7.72 4.34
CA TYR A 801 -37.86 -6.33 3.88
C TYR A 801 -37.49 -5.41 5.05
N THR A 802 -36.99 -4.23 4.73
CA THR A 802 -36.70 -3.19 5.72
C THR A 802 -37.91 -2.28 5.94
N ASN A 803 -37.90 -1.53 7.03
CA ASN A 803 -38.87 -0.48 7.31
C ASN A 803 -38.63 0.81 6.48
N GLN A 804 -37.61 0.84 5.63
CA GLN A 804 -37.36 1.95 4.71
C GLN A 804 -38.36 1.86 3.55
N PHE A 805 -38.96 2.99 3.21
CA PHE A 805 -39.97 3.08 2.15
C PHE A 805 -39.57 4.13 1.13
N ALA A 806 -39.53 3.73 -0.14
CA ALA A 806 -39.11 4.53 -1.29
C ALA A 806 -40.27 4.82 -2.26
N THR A 807 -40.14 5.92 -2.99
CA THR A 807 -41.07 6.37 -4.05
C THR A 807 -40.31 6.70 -5.34
N TYR A 808 -39.39 5.81 -5.74
CA TYR A 808 -38.38 6.03 -6.79
C TYR A 808 -37.36 7.13 -6.44
N ASN A 809 -36.32 7.32 -7.28
CA ASN A 809 -35.15 8.18 -7.00
C ASN A 809 -34.33 7.78 -5.75
N ASN A 810 -34.37 6.49 -5.42
CA ASN A 810 -33.49 5.83 -4.46
C ASN A 810 -32.49 4.94 -5.20
N ILE A 811 -31.48 4.41 -4.48
CA ILE A 811 -30.43 3.56 -5.06
C ILE A 811 -31.00 2.30 -5.74
N GLN A 812 -32.12 1.77 -5.23
CA GLN A 812 -32.78 0.57 -5.79
C GLN A 812 -33.73 0.90 -6.95
N ASN A 813 -33.92 2.20 -7.24
CA ASN A 813 -34.92 2.75 -8.15
C ASN A 813 -36.28 2.02 -8.05
N SER A 814 -36.80 1.94 -6.83
CA SER A 814 -37.97 1.14 -6.46
C SER A 814 -39.05 1.96 -5.77
N ILE A 815 -40.27 1.43 -5.77
CA ILE A 815 -41.40 1.94 -4.98
C ILE A 815 -41.86 0.88 -3.99
N GLY A 816 -42.15 1.31 -2.75
CA GLY A 816 -42.53 0.40 -1.67
C GLY A 816 -41.43 0.23 -0.62
N TYR A 817 -41.48 -0.87 0.12
CA TYR A 817 -40.48 -1.20 1.14
C TYR A 817 -39.18 -1.70 0.50
N GLU A 818 -38.06 -1.15 0.96
CA GLU A 818 -36.73 -1.46 0.44
C GLU A 818 -36.19 -2.77 1.03
N VAL A 819 -35.27 -3.39 0.29
CA VAL A 819 -34.48 -4.52 0.78
C VAL A 819 -33.17 -4.01 1.39
N TYR A 820 -32.61 -4.69 2.39
CA TYR A 820 -31.33 -4.29 2.98
C TYR A 820 -30.18 -4.40 1.98
N ASP A 821 -29.42 -3.32 1.78
CA ASP A 821 -28.22 -3.30 0.91
C ASP A 821 -26.95 -3.13 1.76
N PRO A 822 -26.13 -4.20 1.95
CA PRO A 822 -24.88 -4.11 2.70
C PRO A 822 -23.79 -3.28 2.01
N LEU A 823 -23.99 -2.92 0.74
CA LEU A 823 -23.04 -2.14 -0.08
C LEU A 823 -23.65 -0.80 -0.52
N LYS A 824 -24.63 -0.26 0.23
CA LYS A 824 -25.31 1.01 -0.07
C LYS A 824 -24.32 2.18 -0.26
N TYR A 825 -23.23 2.18 0.50
CA TYR A 825 -22.18 3.21 0.46
C TYR A 825 -20.97 2.80 -0.39
N GLY A 826 -21.07 1.69 -1.14
CA GLY A 826 -20.00 1.14 -1.96
C GLY A 826 -19.23 -0.02 -1.32
N GLU A 827 -18.20 -0.48 -2.03
CA GLU A 827 -17.25 -1.48 -1.54
C GLU A 827 -16.13 -0.80 -0.74
N ASP A 828 -15.69 -1.45 0.34
CA ASP A 828 -14.56 -0.96 1.15
C ASP A 828 -13.24 -0.98 0.37
N VAL A 829 -13.13 -1.90 -0.60
CA VAL A 829 -11.95 -2.12 -1.44
C VAL A 829 -12.39 -2.32 -2.88
N ILE A 830 -12.01 -1.44 -3.78
CA ILE A 830 -12.34 -1.51 -5.20
C ILE A 830 -11.24 -2.26 -5.93
N ILE A 831 -11.35 -3.59 -5.99
CA ILE A 831 -10.30 -4.46 -6.56
C ILE A 831 -10.10 -4.26 -8.07
N THR A 832 -11.04 -3.63 -8.76
CA THR A 832 -10.98 -3.29 -10.19
C THR A 832 -10.19 -2.01 -10.49
N ALA A 833 -9.97 -1.15 -9.49
CA ALA A 833 -9.19 0.07 -9.64
C ALA A 833 -7.71 -0.28 -9.82
N PRO A 834 -6.96 0.37 -10.73
CA PRO A 834 -5.57 0.03 -10.98
C PRO A 834 -4.68 0.46 -9.81
N ILE A 835 -3.53 -0.21 -9.66
CA ILE A 835 -2.49 0.32 -8.76
C ILE A 835 -1.79 1.50 -9.45
N PRO A 836 -1.35 2.52 -8.72
CA PRO A 836 -0.52 3.59 -9.26
C PRO A 836 0.75 3.03 -9.88
N THR A 837 1.15 3.52 -11.05
CA THR A 837 2.44 3.17 -11.67
C THR A 837 3.06 4.46 -12.19
N TYR A 838 4.31 4.74 -11.79
CA TYR A 838 5.00 5.97 -12.19
C TYR A 838 5.29 6.00 -13.70
N GLN A 839 4.96 7.11 -14.35
CA GLN A 839 5.03 7.31 -15.79
C GLN A 839 5.65 8.67 -16.14
N ASP A 840 6.97 8.70 -16.33
CA ASP A 840 7.73 9.91 -16.71
C ASP A 840 7.19 10.58 -18.00
N PHE A 841 6.70 9.81 -18.96
CA PHE A 841 6.23 10.37 -20.24
C PHE A 841 5.03 11.31 -20.07
N ILE A 842 4.06 10.95 -19.24
CA ILE A 842 2.85 11.76 -19.04
C ILE A 842 3.09 12.90 -18.05
N GLU A 843 3.98 12.74 -17.06
CA GLU A 843 4.45 13.85 -16.22
C GLU A 843 5.04 14.97 -17.06
N ARG A 844 5.94 14.63 -18.00
CA ARG A 844 6.53 15.63 -18.90
C ARG A 844 5.49 16.34 -19.75
N LEU A 845 4.47 15.62 -20.24
CA LEU A 845 3.36 16.26 -20.97
C LEU A 845 2.61 17.24 -20.05
N GLY A 846 2.37 16.85 -18.80
CA GLY A 846 1.80 17.72 -17.77
C GLY A 846 2.65 18.97 -17.50
N ASP A 847 3.97 18.83 -17.38
CA ASP A 847 4.90 19.95 -17.21
C ASP A 847 4.80 20.96 -18.35
N TYR A 848 4.70 20.50 -19.61
CA TYR A 848 4.50 21.40 -20.75
C TYR A 848 3.19 22.17 -20.66
N VAL A 849 2.10 21.52 -20.19
CA VAL A 849 0.80 22.16 -20.00
C VAL A 849 0.90 23.22 -18.89
N ILE A 850 1.46 22.91 -17.72
CA ILE A 850 1.64 23.87 -16.63
C ILE A 850 2.47 25.08 -17.11
N ASN A 851 3.59 24.82 -17.78
CA ASN A 851 4.52 25.86 -18.23
C ASN A 851 3.94 26.75 -19.34
N SER A 852 2.84 26.34 -19.99
CA SER A 852 2.13 27.15 -20.99
C SER A 852 1.20 28.19 -20.38
N LEU A 853 0.81 28.04 -19.11
CA LEU A 853 -0.14 28.93 -18.46
C LEU A 853 0.49 30.28 -18.10
N GLU A 854 -0.24 31.36 -18.36
CA GLU A 854 0.20 32.71 -18.00
C GLU A 854 0.08 32.92 -16.48
N MET A 855 1.24 33.06 -15.81
CA MET A 855 1.32 33.37 -14.38
C MET A 855 1.57 34.87 -14.14
N PRO A 856 0.77 35.53 -13.29
CA PRO A 856 0.95 36.95 -13.00
C PRO A 856 2.17 37.21 -12.08
N VAL A 857 2.75 38.40 -12.17
CA VAL A 857 3.84 38.85 -11.29
C VAL A 857 3.32 39.27 -9.90
N GLN A 858 2.07 39.74 -9.81
CA GLN A 858 1.39 40.09 -8.57
C GLN A 858 0.04 39.36 -8.48
N ARG A 859 -0.24 38.75 -7.34
CA ARG A 859 -1.42 37.91 -7.08
C ARG A 859 -2.37 38.64 -6.14
N ASP A 860 -2.97 39.71 -6.64
CA ASP A 860 -3.82 40.64 -5.90
C ASP A 860 -5.30 40.53 -6.30
N VAL A 861 -6.14 41.40 -5.76
CA VAL A 861 -7.57 41.49 -6.08
C VAL A 861 -7.83 41.75 -7.58
N CYS A 862 -6.91 42.41 -8.29
CA CYS A 862 -7.05 42.62 -9.73
C CYS A 862 -6.85 41.31 -10.49
N TRP A 863 -5.88 40.50 -10.08
CA TRP A 863 -5.63 39.19 -10.67
C TRP A 863 -6.76 38.18 -10.40
N VAL A 864 -7.22 38.07 -9.16
CA VAL A 864 -8.26 37.09 -8.77
C VAL A 864 -9.58 37.33 -9.52
N ARG A 865 -9.82 38.56 -10.00
CA ARG A 865 -11.00 38.96 -10.79
C ARG A 865 -10.75 39.02 -12.31
N ASN A 866 -9.56 38.66 -12.79
CA ASN A 866 -9.19 38.80 -14.19
C ASN A 866 -9.73 37.65 -15.05
N ILE A 867 -10.95 37.85 -15.59
CA ILE A 867 -11.65 36.90 -16.46
C ILE A 867 -10.92 36.69 -17.80
N GLU A 868 -10.32 37.73 -18.38
CA GLU A 868 -9.63 37.61 -19.67
C GLU A 868 -8.40 36.69 -19.58
N LEU A 869 -7.69 36.75 -18.46
CA LEU A 869 -6.61 35.79 -18.18
C LEU A 869 -7.17 34.37 -18.04
N THR A 870 -8.30 34.20 -17.34
CA THR A 870 -8.96 32.89 -17.20
C THR A 870 -9.34 32.31 -18.56
N ARG A 871 -9.97 33.10 -19.45
CA ARG A 871 -10.34 32.69 -20.81
C ARG A 871 -9.12 32.24 -21.62
N ARG A 872 -8.02 33.00 -21.57
CA ARG A 872 -6.78 32.65 -22.28
C ARG A 872 -6.16 31.37 -21.74
N ASN A 873 -6.02 31.24 -20.42
CA ASN A 873 -5.46 30.04 -19.78
C ASN A 873 -6.28 28.78 -20.07
N VAL A 874 -7.61 28.85 -20.05
CA VAL A 874 -8.48 27.72 -20.42
C VAL A 874 -8.26 27.27 -21.87
N LEU A 875 -8.05 28.22 -22.80
CA LEU A 875 -7.74 27.88 -24.20
C LEU A 875 -6.31 27.36 -24.38
N HIS A 876 -5.34 27.83 -23.58
CA HIS A 876 -3.96 27.31 -23.59
C HIS A 876 -3.89 25.82 -23.22
N LEU A 877 -4.77 25.33 -22.33
CA LEU A 877 -4.86 23.90 -22.01
C LEU A 877 -5.19 23.02 -23.24
N LEU A 878 -5.81 23.58 -24.27
CA LEU A 878 -6.15 22.88 -25.51
C LEU A 878 -5.06 22.94 -26.58
N GLU A 879 -3.95 23.63 -26.31
CA GLU A 879 -2.83 23.71 -27.24
C GLU A 879 -2.12 22.36 -27.39
N THR A 880 -1.53 22.17 -28.57
CA THR A 880 -0.83 20.93 -28.88
C THR A 880 0.55 20.91 -28.23
N VAL A 881 0.86 19.84 -27.51
CA VAL A 881 2.17 19.59 -26.90
C VAL A 881 3.02 18.72 -27.83
N GLU A 882 4.29 19.07 -28.05
CA GLU A 882 5.23 18.26 -28.85
C GLU A 882 6.27 17.59 -27.94
N LEU A 883 6.29 16.26 -27.94
CA LEU A 883 7.25 15.46 -27.17
C LEU A 883 7.77 14.31 -28.04
N LYS A 884 9.10 14.15 -28.09
CA LYS A 884 9.78 13.12 -28.90
C LYS A 884 9.35 13.10 -30.38
N LYS A 885 9.13 14.28 -30.99
CA LYS A 885 8.64 14.48 -32.38
C LYS A 885 7.21 13.97 -32.63
N GLN A 886 6.44 13.70 -31.59
CA GLN A 886 5.02 13.37 -31.67
C GLN A 886 4.21 14.53 -31.06
N LYS A 887 3.08 14.85 -31.70
CA LYS A 887 2.14 15.87 -31.24
C LYS A 887 0.99 15.25 -30.45
N TRP A 888 0.65 15.85 -29.31
CA TRP A 888 -0.35 15.38 -28.37
C TRP A 888 -1.36 16.49 -28.04
N VAL A 889 -2.61 16.09 -27.81
CA VAL A 889 -3.73 16.97 -27.45
C VAL A 889 -4.31 16.47 -26.13
N MET A 890 -4.59 17.40 -25.21
CA MET A 890 -5.24 17.07 -23.94
C MET A 890 -6.73 16.80 -24.17
N LEU A 891 -7.22 15.66 -23.69
CA LEU A 891 -8.64 15.31 -23.65
C LEU A 891 -9.26 15.66 -22.31
N ALA A 892 -8.51 15.47 -21.24
CA ALA A 892 -8.98 15.68 -19.88
C ALA A 892 -7.84 16.09 -18.97
N GLY A 893 -8.15 16.80 -17.90
CA GLY A 893 -7.28 16.94 -16.74
C GLY A 893 -7.59 18.17 -15.91
N ARG A 894 -6.91 18.23 -14.77
CA ARG A 894 -7.06 19.25 -13.75
C ARG A 894 -5.71 19.88 -13.48
N VAL A 895 -5.67 21.20 -13.45
CA VAL A 895 -4.51 22.00 -13.06
C VAL A 895 -4.90 22.87 -11.88
N SER A 896 -4.14 22.82 -10.79
CA SER A 896 -4.39 23.57 -9.56
C SER A 896 -3.09 24.17 -9.05
N LEU A 897 -2.78 25.38 -9.49
CA LEU A 897 -1.58 26.10 -9.08
C LEU A 897 -1.86 26.83 -7.76
N HIS A 898 -0.97 26.66 -6.78
CA HIS A 898 -1.18 27.24 -5.45
C HIS A 898 0.14 27.52 -4.73
N GLU A 899 0.07 28.37 -3.72
CA GLU A 899 1.12 28.57 -2.71
C GLU A 899 0.49 28.41 -1.33
N GLU A 900 1.01 27.47 -0.56
CA GLU A 900 0.61 27.22 0.82
C GLU A 900 1.66 27.75 1.78
N ASP A 901 1.22 28.40 2.86
CA ASP A 901 2.01 28.59 4.08
C ASP A 901 1.61 27.52 5.10
N LYS A 902 2.33 27.38 6.22
CA LYS A 902 2.13 26.31 7.23
C LYS A 902 0.68 26.11 7.71
N TYR A 903 -0.21 27.09 7.54
CA TYR A 903 -1.59 27.05 8.04
C TYR A 903 -2.66 27.56 7.06
N GLU A 904 -2.30 28.20 5.94
CA GLU A 904 -3.27 28.85 5.03
C GLU A 904 -2.82 28.86 3.57
N THR A 905 -3.76 28.69 2.64
CA THR A 905 -3.54 28.86 1.19
C THR A 905 -3.38 30.35 0.89
N ARG A 906 -2.21 30.79 0.40
CA ARG A 906 -1.97 32.21 0.05
C ARG A 906 -2.68 32.61 -1.23
N TRP A 907 -2.74 31.71 -2.20
CA TRP A 907 -3.53 31.85 -3.40
C TRP A 907 -3.72 30.49 -4.08
N LYS A 908 -4.76 30.38 -4.90
CA LYS A 908 -5.04 29.20 -5.73
C LYS A 908 -5.62 29.61 -7.08
N ASP A 909 -5.26 28.91 -8.13
CA ASP A 909 -5.79 29.05 -9.49
C ASP A 909 -6.06 27.65 -10.07
N THR A 910 -7.34 27.31 -10.21
CA THR A 910 -7.81 25.97 -10.59
C THR A 910 -8.45 26.00 -11.97
N TYR A 911 -8.13 25.00 -12.79
CA TYR A 911 -8.70 24.74 -14.10
C TYR A 911 -9.00 23.24 -14.24
N ASP A 912 -10.27 22.89 -14.41
CA ASP A 912 -10.75 21.54 -14.74
C ASP A 912 -11.18 21.53 -16.19
N LEU A 913 -10.79 20.51 -16.96
CA LEU A 913 -11.09 20.39 -18.38
C LEU A 913 -11.48 18.95 -18.72
N TRP A 914 -12.66 18.74 -19.32
CA TRP A 914 -13.17 17.40 -19.67
C TRP A 914 -13.75 17.39 -21.08
N CYS A 915 -13.28 16.48 -21.94
CA CYS A 915 -13.85 16.33 -23.28
C CYS A 915 -15.19 15.55 -23.26
N CYS A 916 -16.02 15.86 -24.24
CA CYS A 916 -17.29 15.19 -24.53
C CYS A 916 -17.42 14.99 -26.04
N SER A 917 -17.78 13.80 -26.48
CA SER A 917 -17.97 13.45 -27.89
C SER A 917 -19.44 13.42 -28.34
N SER A 918 -20.35 13.96 -27.53
CA SER A 918 -21.77 14.10 -27.85
C SER A 918 -22.12 15.54 -28.22
N GLU A 919 -22.89 15.69 -29.31
CA GLU A 919 -23.40 16.99 -29.74
C GLU A 919 -24.52 17.51 -28.82
N ASN A 920 -25.24 16.59 -28.16
CA ASN A 920 -26.44 16.87 -27.37
C ASN A 920 -26.14 17.42 -25.97
N GLU A 921 -24.96 17.13 -25.43
CA GLU A 921 -24.56 17.61 -24.10
C GLU A 921 -24.24 19.11 -24.16
N THR A 922 -24.72 19.86 -23.18
CA THR A 922 -24.50 21.31 -23.09
C THR A 922 -24.72 21.81 -21.66
N ILE A 923 -24.08 22.92 -21.31
CA ILE A 923 -24.27 23.56 -19.99
C ILE A 923 -25.48 24.50 -19.98
N TYR A 924 -26.14 24.55 -18.83
CA TYR A 924 -27.29 25.41 -18.52
C TYR A 924 -27.04 26.21 -17.23
N ASP A 925 -27.62 27.41 -17.16
CA ASP A 925 -27.57 28.30 -15.98
C ASP A 925 -28.70 27.96 -15.00
N ASP A 926 -28.75 26.69 -14.59
CA ASP A 926 -29.74 26.12 -13.69
C ASP A 926 -29.11 25.35 -12.51
N GLY A 927 -27.78 25.44 -12.37
CA GLY A 927 -26.99 24.72 -11.39
C GLY A 927 -26.56 23.31 -11.82
N SER A 928 -27.04 22.80 -12.96
CA SER A 928 -26.68 21.46 -13.45
C SER A 928 -25.32 21.39 -14.14
N ALA A 929 -24.71 22.53 -14.52
CA ALA A 929 -23.43 22.55 -15.24
C ALA A 929 -22.29 21.76 -14.54
N ARG A 930 -22.38 21.56 -13.23
CA ARG A 930 -21.40 20.82 -12.41
C ARG A 930 -21.16 19.39 -12.88
N TYR A 931 -22.17 18.63 -13.33
CA TYR A 931 -21.94 17.23 -13.74
C TYR A 931 -21.08 17.09 -15.01
N LEU A 932 -20.98 18.14 -15.82
CA LEU A 932 -20.13 18.18 -17.02
C LEU A 932 -18.75 18.78 -16.77
N THR A 933 -18.60 19.58 -15.71
CA THR A 933 -17.43 20.45 -15.51
C THR A 933 -16.64 20.16 -14.23
N ILE A 934 -17.28 19.61 -13.19
CA ILE A 934 -16.68 19.37 -11.86
C ILE A 934 -16.88 17.90 -11.41
N GLU A 935 -18.12 17.41 -11.48
CA GLU A 935 -18.57 16.14 -10.88
C GLU A 935 -18.65 15.04 -11.93
N LEU A 936 -17.48 14.52 -12.34
CA LEU A 936 -17.40 13.40 -13.28
C LEU A 936 -18.08 12.14 -12.74
N GLU A 937 -18.79 11.43 -13.63
CA GLU A 937 -19.35 10.12 -13.32
C GLU A 937 -18.23 9.12 -13.01
N GLU A 938 -18.42 8.30 -11.97
CA GLU A 938 -17.44 7.31 -11.56
C GLU A 938 -17.56 6.01 -12.36
N TYR A 939 -16.42 5.40 -12.69
CA TYR A 939 -16.34 4.05 -13.24
C TYR A 939 -15.74 3.09 -12.21
N ILE A 940 -16.49 2.06 -11.85
CA ILE A 940 -16.11 1.04 -10.83
C ILE A 940 -15.86 -0.33 -11.49
N GLY A 941 -16.07 -0.44 -12.81
CA GLY A 941 -15.93 -1.71 -13.55
C GLY A 941 -14.48 -2.09 -13.87
N ASN A 942 -14.30 -3.28 -14.46
CA ASN A 942 -13.01 -3.72 -14.99
C ASN A 942 -12.57 -2.82 -16.17
N LEU A 943 -11.39 -2.19 -16.07
CA LEU A 943 -10.87 -1.27 -17.09
C LEU A 943 -10.76 -1.89 -18.49
N ASN A 944 -10.43 -3.18 -18.60
CA ASN A 944 -10.38 -3.86 -19.90
C ASN A 944 -11.75 -3.92 -20.60
N SER A 945 -12.84 -3.81 -19.84
CA SER A 945 -14.22 -3.78 -20.35
C SER A 945 -14.78 -2.37 -20.49
N TYR A 946 -13.96 -1.34 -20.25
CA TYR A 946 -14.36 0.05 -20.40
C TYR A 946 -14.80 0.44 -21.82
N PRO A 947 -14.23 -0.11 -22.92
CA PRO A 947 -14.71 0.16 -24.27
C PRO A 947 -16.19 -0.21 -24.48
N ASP A 948 -16.71 -1.17 -23.71
CA ASP A 948 -18.09 -1.66 -23.76
C ASP A 948 -19.02 -0.90 -22.79
N ASN A 949 -18.56 0.18 -22.16
CA ASN A 949 -19.39 1.00 -21.29
C ASN A 949 -20.59 1.58 -22.08
N GLU A 950 -21.81 1.37 -21.57
CA GLU A 950 -23.05 1.87 -22.16
C GLU A 950 -23.61 3.09 -21.42
N SER A 951 -23.20 3.33 -20.17
CA SER A 951 -23.61 4.51 -19.41
C SER A 951 -22.82 5.73 -19.89
N LYS A 952 -23.47 6.65 -20.59
CA LYS A 952 -22.88 7.90 -21.11
C LYS A 952 -21.48 7.72 -21.72
N PRO A 953 -21.32 6.87 -22.76
CA PRO A 953 -20.02 6.52 -23.35
C PRO A 953 -19.27 7.70 -23.98
N TRP A 954 -19.93 8.85 -24.12
CA TRP A 954 -19.38 10.08 -24.68
C TRP A 954 -18.73 11.01 -23.65
N LEU A 955 -18.79 10.69 -22.35
CA LEU A 955 -18.19 11.50 -21.28
C LEU A 955 -16.94 10.83 -20.70
N CYS A 956 -15.99 11.66 -20.23
CA CYS A 956 -14.91 11.21 -19.35
C CYS A 956 -15.46 10.62 -18.05
N LYS A 957 -14.73 9.67 -17.45
CA LYS A 957 -15.11 9.08 -16.16
C LYS A 957 -13.96 9.11 -15.17
N ASN A 958 -14.29 9.38 -13.91
CA ASN A 958 -13.33 9.28 -12.81
C ASN A 958 -13.22 7.82 -12.35
N VAL A 959 -12.02 7.37 -11.95
CA VAL A 959 -11.82 6.05 -11.35
C VAL A 959 -11.53 6.23 -9.87
N LYS A 960 -12.31 5.55 -9.02
CA LYS A 960 -12.08 5.59 -7.57
C LYS A 960 -10.79 4.87 -7.20
N ASN A 961 -10.12 5.37 -6.16
CA ASN A 961 -8.96 4.70 -5.57
C ASN A 961 -9.34 3.34 -4.98
N ILE A 962 -8.37 2.44 -4.89
CA ILE A 962 -8.57 1.06 -4.41
C ILE A 962 -9.15 1.05 -3.00
N ASN A 963 -8.64 1.88 -2.09
CA ASN A 963 -9.13 1.99 -0.73
C ASN A 963 -8.86 3.40 -0.18
N ASN A 964 -9.92 4.14 0.15
CA ASN A 964 -9.80 5.51 0.67
C ASN A 964 -9.45 5.58 2.17
N GLN A 965 -9.50 4.45 2.88
CA GLN A 965 -9.29 4.37 4.33
C GLN A 965 -7.94 3.73 4.72
N SER A 966 -7.14 3.30 3.75
CA SER A 966 -5.89 2.58 4.00
C SER A 966 -4.76 3.23 3.24
N GLU A 967 -3.65 3.48 3.94
CA GLU A 967 -2.41 4.04 3.38
C GLU A 967 -1.59 2.99 2.58
N VAL A 968 -2.10 1.75 2.48
CA VAL A 968 -1.40 0.66 1.79
C VAL A 968 -1.28 0.89 0.29
N PHE A 969 -2.31 1.50 -0.30
CA PHE A 969 -2.33 1.88 -1.69
C PHE A 969 -2.16 3.37 -1.79
N GLU A 970 -1.27 3.82 -2.68
CA GLU A 970 -1.19 5.23 -2.95
C GLU A 970 -2.41 5.67 -3.77
N GLY A 971 -2.88 6.89 -3.53
CA GLY A 971 -3.97 7.47 -4.29
C GLY A 971 -3.52 7.92 -5.68
N THR A 972 -4.43 7.83 -6.65
CA THR A 972 -4.32 8.44 -7.97
C THR A 972 -5.51 9.37 -8.20
N SER A 973 -5.42 10.17 -9.27
CA SER A 973 -6.54 10.95 -9.80
C SER A 973 -6.91 10.45 -11.20
N LEU A 974 -6.92 9.13 -11.43
CA LEU A 974 -7.08 8.55 -12.76
C LEU A 974 -8.44 8.93 -13.40
N VAL A 975 -8.36 9.51 -14.59
CA VAL A 975 -9.52 9.81 -15.45
C VAL A 975 -9.43 8.99 -16.73
N LEU A 976 -10.56 8.46 -17.17
CA LEU A 976 -10.72 7.74 -18.43
C LEU A 976 -11.34 8.65 -19.49
N PRO A 977 -10.87 8.60 -20.76
CA PRO A 977 -11.47 9.34 -21.86
C PRO A 977 -12.85 8.77 -22.22
N PRO A 978 -13.67 9.45 -23.03
CA PRO A 978 -14.90 8.88 -23.58
C PRO A 978 -14.68 7.49 -24.21
N SER A 979 -15.45 6.50 -23.76
CA SER A 979 -15.28 5.11 -24.22
C SER A 979 -15.60 4.92 -25.71
N ASN A 980 -16.39 5.81 -26.32
CA ASN A 980 -16.66 5.77 -27.74
C ASN A 980 -15.42 6.14 -28.61
N ILE A 981 -14.52 7.00 -28.14
CA ILE A 981 -13.25 7.29 -28.83
C ILE A 981 -12.39 6.03 -28.87
N ILE A 982 -12.28 5.33 -27.73
CA ILE A 982 -11.57 4.05 -27.62
C ILE A 982 -12.18 3.01 -28.57
N ARG A 983 -13.51 2.90 -28.59
CA ARG A 983 -14.26 1.97 -29.45
C ARG A 983 -14.08 2.27 -30.93
N PHE A 984 -14.05 3.56 -31.33
CA PHE A 984 -13.86 3.99 -32.71
C PHE A 984 -12.54 3.49 -33.30
N PHE A 985 -11.45 3.57 -32.54
CA PHE A 985 -10.13 3.08 -32.98
C PHE A 985 -9.86 1.62 -32.62
N ASN A 986 -10.79 0.93 -31.97
CA ASN A 986 -10.65 -0.45 -31.47
C ASN A 986 -9.36 -0.63 -30.64
N LEU A 987 -9.10 0.31 -29.72
CA LEU A 987 -7.89 0.29 -28.90
C LEU A 987 -8.03 -0.72 -27.76
N LYS A 988 -6.88 -1.24 -27.32
CA LYS A 988 -6.76 -2.14 -26.17
C LYS A 988 -6.00 -1.46 -25.05
N LEU A 989 -6.40 -1.70 -23.82
CA LEU A 989 -5.71 -1.20 -22.64
C LEU A 989 -4.40 -1.96 -22.43
N ASN A 990 -3.33 -1.21 -22.19
CA ASN A 990 -2.11 -1.69 -21.57
C ASN A 990 -2.11 -1.19 -20.12
N ILE A 991 -2.14 -2.12 -19.16
CA ILE A 991 -2.26 -1.80 -17.72
C ILE A 991 -0.92 -1.37 -17.13
N SER A 992 0.22 -1.72 -17.74
CA SER A 992 1.53 -1.36 -17.18
C SER A 992 1.74 0.15 -17.13
N ASP A 993 1.27 0.87 -18.14
CA ASP A 993 1.44 2.32 -18.31
C ASP A 993 0.14 3.08 -18.63
N LEU A 994 -1.01 2.44 -18.36
CA LEU A 994 -2.36 2.98 -18.54
C LEU A 994 -2.57 3.67 -19.91
N SER A 995 -2.01 3.06 -20.97
CA SER A 995 -2.18 3.52 -22.33
C SER A 995 -3.19 2.68 -23.11
N TRP A 996 -3.87 3.33 -24.07
CA TRP A 996 -4.74 2.67 -25.04
C TRP A 996 -3.98 2.54 -26.36
N GLU A 997 -3.73 1.30 -26.76
CA GLU A 997 -2.85 0.93 -27.86
C GLU A 997 -3.62 0.30 -29.03
N THR A 998 -3.06 0.44 -30.23
CA THR A 998 -3.49 -0.33 -31.40
C THR A 998 -3.06 -1.80 -31.29
N GLN A 999 -3.51 -2.64 -32.23
CA GLN A 999 -3.05 -4.04 -32.31
C GLN A 999 -1.53 -4.16 -32.54
N ASP A 1000 -0.91 -3.15 -33.16
CA ASP A 1000 0.53 -3.07 -33.42
C ASP A 1000 1.31 -2.47 -32.22
N LYS A 1001 0.67 -2.31 -31.05
CA LYS A 1001 1.23 -1.71 -29.83
C LYS A 1001 1.66 -0.24 -29.99
N GLU A 1002 1.01 0.48 -30.89
CA GLU A 1002 1.18 1.92 -31.00
C GLU A 1002 0.30 2.61 -29.95
N LYS A 1003 0.91 3.40 -29.05
CA LYS A 1003 0.18 4.18 -28.04
C LYS A 1003 -0.59 5.32 -28.69
N VAL A 1004 -1.90 5.36 -28.48
CA VAL A 1004 -2.80 6.37 -29.06
C VAL A 1004 -3.31 7.34 -27.99
N ILE A 1005 -3.77 6.81 -26.85
CA ILE A 1005 -4.21 7.59 -25.69
C ILE A 1005 -3.38 7.17 -24.49
N ILE A 1006 -3.01 8.10 -23.62
CA ILE A 1006 -2.30 7.82 -22.36
C ILE A 1006 -3.04 8.54 -21.23
N CYS A 1007 -3.33 7.82 -20.15
CA CYS A 1007 -4.01 8.33 -18.98
C CYS A 1007 -3.05 8.40 -17.78
N ASN A 1008 -3.12 9.47 -17.00
CA ASN A 1008 -2.24 9.65 -15.84
C ASN A 1008 -2.71 8.79 -14.67
N ASN A 1009 -1.87 7.81 -14.31
CA ASN A 1009 -2.07 6.90 -13.19
C ASN A 1009 -0.94 7.01 -12.15
N ASN A 1010 -0.20 8.12 -12.16
CA ASN A 1010 0.82 8.37 -11.16
C ASN A 1010 0.17 8.64 -9.81
N LYS A 1011 0.95 8.44 -8.74
CA LYS A 1011 0.59 8.90 -7.40
C LYS A 1011 0.21 10.38 -7.48
N ASN A 1012 -0.98 10.70 -7.00
CA ASN A 1012 -1.51 12.05 -7.08
C ASN A 1012 -2.44 12.35 -5.90
N SER A 1013 -2.28 13.53 -5.33
CA SER A 1013 -3.12 14.11 -4.30
C SER A 1013 -3.76 15.37 -4.85
N TYR A 1014 -5.09 15.37 -4.91
CA TYR A 1014 -5.90 16.52 -5.32
C TYR A 1014 -5.54 17.84 -4.61
N TYR A 1015 -5.07 17.76 -3.37
CA TYR A 1015 -4.75 18.94 -2.56
C TYR A 1015 -3.30 19.42 -2.69
N ARG A 1016 -2.38 18.59 -3.18
CA ARG A 1016 -0.94 18.91 -3.16
C ARG A 1016 -0.35 19.04 -4.56
N ASP A 1017 -0.81 18.23 -5.51
CA ASP A 1017 -0.17 18.16 -6.82
C ASP A 1017 -0.73 19.23 -7.77
N PRO A 1018 0.13 19.94 -8.52
CA PRO A 1018 -0.28 21.06 -9.36
C PRO A 1018 -1.05 20.62 -10.61
N ILE A 1019 -0.96 19.34 -10.99
CA ILE A 1019 -1.68 18.76 -12.13
C ILE A 1019 -2.07 17.32 -11.81
N GLY A 1020 -3.23 16.88 -12.29
CA GLY A 1020 -3.74 15.53 -12.06
C GLY A 1020 -4.84 15.14 -13.05
N GLY A 1021 -5.12 13.84 -13.14
CA GLY A 1021 -6.17 13.29 -14.01
C GLY A 1021 -6.02 13.61 -15.49
N THR A 1022 -4.79 13.81 -15.94
CA THR A 1022 -4.52 14.18 -17.32
C THR A 1022 -4.69 13.00 -18.26
N VAL A 1023 -5.30 13.26 -19.42
CA VAL A 1023 -5.46 12.29 -20.50
C VAL A 1023 -5.06 12.96 -21.79
N PHE A 1024 -4.16 12.32 -22.54
CA PHE A 1024 -3.66 12.83 -23.81
C PHE A 1024 -3.93 11.85 -24.94
N ILE A 1025 -4.32 12.37 -26.10
CA ILE A 1025 -4.43 11.63 -27.35
C ILE A 1025 -3.41 12.15 -28.35
N ARG A 1026 -2.88 11.27 -29.20
CA ARG A 1026 -2.05 11.72 -30.32
C ARG A 1026 -2.85 12.55 -31.32
N LYS A 1027 -2.24 13.62 -31.80
CA LYS A 1027 -2.90 14.59 -32.66
C LYS A 1027 -3.40 13.99 -33.99
N ASP A 1028 -2.63 13.11 -34.62
CA ASP A 1028 -3.01 12.45 -35.87
C ASP A 1028 -4.26 11.57 -35.72
N TYR A 1029 -4.41 10.91 -34.58
CA TYR A 1029 -5.62 10.15 -34.26
C TYR A 1029 -6.78 11.06 -33.87
N PHE A 1030 -6.54 12.12 -33.11
CA PHE A 1030 -7.57 13.09 -32.75
C PHE A 1030 -8.16 13.79 -33.98
N ASP A 1031 -7.30 14.29 -34.87
CA ASP A 1031 -7.71 14.95 -36.12
C ASP A 1031 -8.55 13.99 -36.99
N LYS A 1032 -8.18 12.70 -37.05
CA LYS A 1032 -8.96 11.65 -37.73
C LYS A 1032 -10.33 11.39 -37.09
N PHE A 1033 -10.42 11.40 -35.76
CA PHE A 1033 -11.71 11.25 -35.08
C PHE A 1033 -12.68 12.41 -35.41
N LEU A 1034 -12.13 13.62 -35.54
CA LEU A 1034 -12.88 14.83 -35.88
C LEU A 1034 -13.39 14.88 -37.33
N GLU A 1035 -12.91 14.01 -38.23
CA GLU A 1035 -13.44 13.91 -39.59
C GLU A 1035 -14.89 13.39 -39.62
N GLU A 1036 -15.26 12.56 -38.63
CA GLU A 1036 -16.57 11.89 -38.55
C GLU A 1036 -17.38 12.28 -37.31
N ASN A 1037 -16.77 12.93 -36.32
CA ASN A 1037 -17.38 13.20 -35.02
C ASN A 1037 -17.07 14.63 -34.53
N MET A 1038 -17.90 15.15 -33.64
CA MET A 1038 -17.65 16.41 -32.95
C MET A 1038 -17.10 16.16 -31.55
N VAL A 1039 -16.14 16.97 -31.11
CA VAL A 1039 -15.66 16.99 -29.71
C VAL A 1039 -15.89 18.37 -29.13
N LYS A 1040 -16.52 18.40 -27.96
CA LYS A 1040 -16.66 19.56 -27.09
C LYS A 1040 -15.77 19.41 -25.88
N TYR A 1041 -15.43 20.53 -25.25
CA TYR A 1041 -14.78 20.55 -23.95
C TYR A 1041 -15.64 21.33 -22.96
N PHE A 1042 -15.78 20.77 -21.77
CA PHE A 1042 -16.41 21.42 -20.64
C PHE A 1042 -15.32 21.75 -19.62
N ALA A 1043 -15.22 23.03 -19.24
CA ALA A 1043 -14.22 23.48 -18.29
C ALA A 1043 -14.84 24.16 -17.08
N PHE A 1044 -14.21 24.01 -15.93
CA PHE A 1044 -14.49 24.81 -14.73
C PHE A 1044 -13.22 25.54 -14.28
N THR A 1045 -13.37 26.76 -13.80
CA THR A 1045 -12.26 27.53 -13.25
C THR A 1045 -12.64 28.17 -11.93
N GLU A 1046 -11.68 28.40 -11.06
CA GLU A 1046 -11.85 29.22 -9.86
C GLU A 1046 -10.50 29.79 -9.38
N ARG A 1047 -10.52 30.98 -8.78
CA ARG A 1047 -9.36 31.58 -8.12
C ARG A 1047 -9.66 31.96 -6.69
N PHE A 1048 -8.65 31.81 -5.84
CA PHE A 1048 -8.71 32.13 -4.42
C PHE A 1048 -7.55 33.04 -4.02
N ILE A 1049 -7.86 34.03 -3.19
CA ILE A 1049 -6.91 34.73 -2.30
C ILE A 1049 -7.60 34.97 -0.94
N PRO A 1050 -6.87 35.05 0.18
CA PRO A 1050 -7.44 35.30 1.50
C PRO A 1050 -8.33 36.55 1.57
N ASP A 1051 -7.94 37.62 0.87
CA ASP A 1051 -8.65 38.91 0.90
C ASP A 1051 -10.09 38.85 0.34
N THR A 1052 -10.35 37.94 -0.60
CA THR A 1052 -11.65 37.84 -1.29
C THR A 1052 -12.32 36.48 -1.15
N GLY A 1053 -11.62 35.47 -0.63
CA GLY A 1053 -12.01 34.08 -0.79
C GLY A 1053 -11.96 33.66 -2.26
N TYR A 1054 -12.83 32.71 -2.64
CA TYR A 1054 -13.03 32.35 -4.04
C TYR A 1054 -13.79 33.48 -4.76
N ALA A 1055 -13.22 34.00 -5.84
CA ALA A 1055 -13.83 35.10 -6.57
C ALA A 1055 -14.94 34.61 -7.52
N ASP A 1056 -16.19 35.04 -7.27
CA ASP A 1056 -17.35 34.73 -8.10
C ASP A 1056 -17.15 35.10 -9.58
N GLU A 1057 -16.34 36.12 -9.88
CA GLU A 1057 -16.07 36.54 -11.25
C GLU A 1057 -15.27 35.51 -12.05
N THR A 1058 -14.44 34.70 -11.40
CA THR A 1058 -13.60 33.68 -12.06
C THR A 1058 -14.04 32.26 -11.74
N SER A 1059 -15.08 32.09 -10.92
CA SER A 1059 -15.78 30.82 -10.74
C SER A 1059 -16.74 30.59 -11.91
N LEU A 1060 -16.24 29.97 -12.99
CA LEU A 1060 -16.90 29.92 -14.29
C LEU A 1060 -16.95 28.50 -14.85
N HIS A 1061 -18.07 28.20 -15.52
CA HIS A 1061 -18.26 27.01 -16.35
C HIS A 1061 -18.19 27.41 -17.83
N PHE A 1062 -17.43 26.67 -18.63
CA PHE A 1062 -17.26 26.91 -20.07
C PHE A 1062 -17.73 25.71 -20.90
N GLU A 1063 -18.34 25.99 -22.06
CA GLU A 1063 -18.47 25.03 -23.16
C GLU A 1063 -17.63 25.54 -24.32
N ILE A 1064 -16.70 24.70 -24.79
CA ILE A 1064 -15.70 25.05 -25.80
C ILE A 1064 -15.84 24.10 -26.98
N VAL A 1065 -15.90 24.67 -28.17
CA VAL A 1065 -16.03 23.94 -29.43
C VAL A 1065 -15.00 24.48 -30.41
N ASN A 1066 -14.23 23.59 -31.06
CA ASN A 1066 -13.22 23.97 -32.06
C ASN A 1066 -12.24 25.07 -31.56
N GLY A 1067 -11.84 24.98 -30.29
CA GLY A 1067 -10.93 25.94 -29.65
C GLY A 1067 -11.54 27.32 -29.38
N LYS A 1068 -12.87 27.44 -29.37
CA LYS A 1068 -13.59 28.69 -29.07
C LYS A 1068 -14.61 28.47 -27.97
N ILE A 1069 -14.71 29.42 -27.05
CA ILE A 1069 -15.72 29.43 -25.99
C ILE A 1069 -17.07 29.77 -26.63
N GLU A 1070 -18.01 28.83 -26.58
CA GLU A 1070 -19.39 29.00 -27.07
C GLU A 1070 -20.34 29.43 -25.95
N LYS A 1071 -20.13 28.93 -24.73
CA LYS A 1071 -20.89 29.34 -23.53
C LYS A 1071 -19.98 29.58 -22.34
N GLU A 1072 -20.36 30.55 -21.52
CA GLU A 1072 -19.73 30.92 -20.26
C GLU A 1072 -20.84 31.19 -19.24
N ILE A 1073 -20.82 30.50 -18.09
CA ILE A 1073 -21.85 30.58 -17.05
C ILE A 1073 -21.15 30.72 -15.69
N LYS A 1074 -21.71 31.53 -14.79
CA LYS A 1074 -21.18 31.68 -13.43
C LYS A 1074 -21.55 30.50 -12.55
N ASN A 1075 -20.63 30.09 -11.69
CA ASN A 1075 -20.89 29.15 -10.62
C ASN A 1075 -21.60 29.90 -9.48
N ASN A 1076 -22.91 30.14 -9.62
CA ASN A 1076 -23.69 30.81 -8.59
C ASN A 1076 -23.68 29.93 -7.32
N GLY A 1077 -23.03 30.42 -6.25
CA GLY A 1077 -22.82 29.69 -5.00
C GLY A 1077 -24.05 28.88 -4.58
N GLY A 1078 -23.86 27.58 -4.33
CA GLY A 1078 -24.92 26.63 -4.07
C GLY A 1078 -25.76 27.00 -2.83
N TYR A 1079 -26.82 27.76 -3.04
CA TYR A 1079 -27.97 27.79 -2.14
C TYR A 1079 -29.17 27.17 -2.86
N GLY A 1080 -29.48 25.96 -2.43
CA GLY A 1080 -30.84 25.44 -2.32
C GLY A 1080 -31.75 25.65 -3.53
N GLY A 1081 -31.61 24.77 -4.52
CA GLY A 1081 -32.64 24.58 -5.52
C GLY A 1081 -32.29 23.39 -6.37
N TRP A 1082 -32.77 22.20 -6.00
CA TRP A 1082 -33.07 21.20 -7.03
C TRP A 1082 -34.08 21.85 -7.97
N ASN A 1083 -33.61 22.53 -9.02
CA ASN A 1083 -34.47 23.12 -10.03
C ASN A 1083 -34.98 21.98 -10.90
N ASN A 1084 -36.05 21.35 -10.41
CA ASN A 1084 -37.37 21.27 -11.04
C ASN A 1084 -37.44 21.55 -12.56
N GLY A 1085 -36.59 20.90 -13.36
CA GLY A 1085 -36.84 20.77 -14.80
C GLY A 1085 -38.21 20.14 -14.99
N ASN A 1086 -39.13 20.85 -15.64
CA ASN A 1086 -40.49 20.39 -15.96
C ASN A 1086 -40.40 19.09 -16.77
N ASN A 1087 -40.43 17.95 -16.07
CA ASN A 1087 -40.67 16.65 -16.68
C ASN A 1087 -42.20 16.44 -16.74
N PRO A 1088 -42.81 16.43 -17.94
CA PRO A 1088 -44.27 16.35 -18.11
C PRO A 1088 -44.92 15.06 -17.56
N LEU A 1089 -44.11 14.05 -17.22
CA LEU A 1089 -44.58 12.75 -16.72
C LEU A 1089 -45.42 12.85 -15.43
N CYS A 1090 -45.18 13.84 -14.56
CA CYS A 1090 -45.97 13.99 -13.34
C CYS A 1090 -47.30 14.73 -13.51
N SER A 1091 -47.43 15.57 -14.55
CA SER A 1091 -48.70 16.20 -14.92
C SER A 1091 -49.62 15.25 -15.71
N GLU A 1092 -49.05 14.20 -16.32
CA GLU A 1092 -49.79 13.22 -17.14
C GLU A 1092 -50.14 11.93 -16.37
N CYS A 1093 -49.51 11.65 -15.23
CA CYS A 1093 -49.82 10.47 -14.43
C CYS A 1093 -51.18 10.67 -13.70
N PRO A 1094 -52.22 9.86 -13.97
CA PRO A 1094 -53.57 10.08 -13.46
C PRO A 1094 -53.68 9.90 -11.93
N HIS A 1095 -52.62 9.43 -11.29
CA HIS A 1095 -52.55 9.13 -9.87
C HIS A 1095 -51.72 10.17 -9.07
N THR A 1096 -51.17 11.20 -9.71
CA THR A 1096 -50.30 12.22 -9.10
C THR A 1096 -50.91 13.61 -8.98
N THR A 1097 -52.20 13.79 -9.27
CA THR A 1097 -52.91 15.06 -9.01
C THR A 1097 -52.81 15.41 -7.53
N LEU A 1098 -51.86 16.28 -7.22
CA LEU A 1098 -51.72 16.98 -5.96
C LEU A 1098 -52.36 18.34 -6.22
N VAL A 1099 -53.33 18.70 -5.38
CA VAL A 1099 -53.80 20.09 -5.34
C VAL A 1099 -52.65 20.88 -4.71
N ASP A 1100 -52.11 21.85 -5.44
CA ASP A 1100 -51.21 22.86 -4.89
C ASP A 1100 -52.02 23.68 -3.87
N ASP A 1101 -52.12 23.18 -2.64
CA ASP A 1101 -52.35 24.07 -1.51
C ASP A 1101 -51.05 24.84 -1.32
N VAL A 1102 -50.96 25.99 -1.99
CA VAL A 1102 -50.04 27.07 -1.64
C VAL A 1102 -50.32 27.44 -0.19
N VAL A 1103 -49.62 26.78 0.72
CA VAL A 1103 -49.41 27.27 2.07
C VAL A 1103 -48.01 27.86 2.07
N ASP A 1104 -47.95 29.15 1.73
CA ASP A 1104 -46.97 30.06 2.30
C ASP A 1104 -47.14 30.00 3.82
N ASN A 1105 -46.49 29.05 4.47
CA ASN A 1105 -46.10 29.19 5.87
C ASN A 1105 -44.58 29.09 5.89
N PRO A 1106 -43.88 30.15 6.31
CA PRO A 1106 -42.46 30.03 6.59
C PRO A 1106 -42.30 28.95 7.66
N SER A 1107 -41.37 28.05 7.44
CA SER A 1107 -40.98 26.97 8.33
C SER A 1107 -40.64 27.50 9.73
N ILE A 1108 -41.64 27.58 10.61
CA ILE A 1108 -41.50 27.70 12.06
C ILE A 1108 -41.62 26.28 12.64
N SER A 1109 -40.67 25.40 12.32
CA SER A 1109 -40.60 24.06 12.93
C SER A 1109 -39.20 23.64 13.36
N ASN A 1110 -38.23 24.56 13.38
CA ASN A 1110 -36.89 24.30 13.92
C ASN A 1110 -36.48 25.24 15.08
N ILE A 1111 -37.38 26.10 15.58
CA ILE A 1111 -37.09 26.96 16.73
C ILE A 1111 -37.69 26.39 18.03
N GLU A 1112 -38.82 25.69 17.98
CA GLU A 1112 -39.48 25.17 19.20
C GLU A 1112 -38.74 23.97 19.83
N TRP A 1113 -38.01 23.17 19.03
CA TRP A 1113 -37.13 22.12 19.54
C TRP A 1113 -35.86 22.69 20.18
N LEU A 1114 -35.29 23.76 19.59
CA LEU A 1114 -34.13 24.49 20.12
C LEU A 1114 -34.47 25.30 21.38
N GLU A 1115 -35.66 25.91 21.46
CA GLU A 1115 -36.13 26.63 22.64
C GLU A 1115 -36.50 25.71 23.81
N ASN A 1116 -36.94 24.48 23.53
CA ASN A 1116 -37.18 23.48 24.57
C ASN A 1116 -35.86 22.82 25.06
N LEU A 1117 -34.87 22.64 24.19
CA LEU A 1117 -33.55 22.13 24.59
C LEU A 1117 -32.75 23.13 25.45
N LEU A 1118 -32.96 24.44 25.25
CA LEU A 1118 -32.30 25.51 26.00
C LEU A 1118 -33.00 25.85 27.33
N LYS A 1119 -34.19 25.30 27.61
CA LYS A 1119 -34.87 25.47 28.92
C LYS A 1119 -34.49 24.41 29.94
N ASP A 1120 -33.94 23.28 29.50
CA ASP A 1120 -33.48 22.18 30.36
C ASP A 1120 -31.94 22.17 30.57
N TYR A 1121 -31.25 23.25 30.19
CA TYR A 1121 -29.83 23.51 30.52
C TYR A 1121 -29.67 24.67 31.51
#